data_AF-A0AAV4B6M0-F1
#
_entry.id   AF-A0AAV4B6M0-F1
#
_cell.length_a   1.000
_cell.length_b   1.000
_cell.length_c   1.000
_cell.angle_alpha   90.00
_cell.angle_beta   90.00
_cell.angle_gamma   90.00
#
_symmetry.space_group_name_H-M   'P 1'
#
loop_
_entity.id
_entity.type
_entity.pdbx_description
1 polymer ?
#
loop_
_entity_poly.entity_id
_entity_poly.type
_entity_poly.pdbx_seq_one_letter_code
_entity_poly.pdbx_strand_id
1 'polypeptide(L)'
;MLSSSSAPLGNYISHLLQVTLLLTSLVLFSPTSGADCIQGDNCRLPNCFCPTFQHPSLPVLEIPQIVYFGFDDAVQPQVSGYYDQLFTADRKNPNGCPITMSLYVSDEYTQYSKVHDYYERGMEIASHSVTHQDIDTGKKLRKEAEEEKKNLINKGNVPASDVVGWRSPNLKTAGDEQPDILASLKYTYDISLSYNKDFETPWPFTLDFGYPYPCSIPPCPGVDSSHPGFWEVIVRGFTNPVTGLSCGYVDGCRPDGEDAALEYLWYNFLKTYEAERAPFGLNMHAAWFAYPEYLRATERFIDRLLGLSDIYIINVKQMLDWMRKPTSLAKIETFKPWSCSDIQTTTQASSTSSTTSPPPSSSSLTLSITAQTRTTSKSSVLPPSFIQIQFPRIMNVPQNPLESDKTRLENRTNMTSLGILRFTENSGRSNSQRNSSKPQPSSSQQFSHPMIAIDRPSQQQAAGYVNNSESSQGQLLGRRDGKACLQSVNCYPPSCFCRSLSPPSKLSSVTIPQIVYLAIDSHIDARTFPPLMQVFSGFRKNPNGCPISATIFSPITGNNPLYVNVLKAKGVYIGVNGGGFSALYSDSLIRQRVLSHVTSISTGHLTKNFGWRGYASLSPTDAVFQALSEGRVSFDSSVMIDSTDLPWPYTLDFGLNDSCSVMASRCPKANYPGLWEVPISAFRFTDPHQTCYFLDTCPYSANSEEEVFNLLFNNFLLHYNGGKSPFGINLHSEWLVGHNKSVFQKGLLRFFDEVLRQGDVVVVSIEQMLKWMSSPVLHAQNFPC
;
A
#
# COMPACT_ATOMS: atom_id res chain seq x y z
N MET A 1 -20.34 82.19 -58.71
CA MET A 1 -20.42 83.33 -57.77
C MET A 1 -20.49 82.77 -56.35
N LEU A 2 -19.99 83.53 -55.37
CA LEU A 2 -20.42 83.62 -53.95
C LEU A 2 -20.89 82.36 -53.19
N SER A 3 -20.26 82.15 -52.02
CA SER A 3 -20.80 81.47 -50.81
C SER A 3 -20.99 79.93 -50.89
N SER A 4 -21.01 79.16 -49.79
CA SER A 4 -20.91 79.49 -48.36
C SER A 4 -20.10 78.45 -47.55
N SER A 5 -19.97 78.68 -46.25
CA SER A 5 -19.43 77.78 -45.21
C SER A 5 -20.22 76.45 -45.10
N SER A 6 -19.79 75.40 -44.35
CA SER A 6 -18.84 75.32 -43.22
C SER A 6 -18.21 73.93 -43.04
N ALA A 7 -17.05 73.86 -42.38
CA ALA A 7 -16.45 72.60 -41.90
C ALA A 7 -16.05 72.69 -40.41
N PRO A 8 -16.30 71.65 -39.61
CA PRO A 8 -15.64 71.43 -38.32
C PRO A 8 -14.76 70.16 -38.32
N LEU A 9 -13.79 70.11 -37.40
CA LEU A 9 -12.88 68.97 -37.20
C LEU A 9 -13.62 67.77 -36.59
N GLY A 10 -13.29 66.55 -37.01
CA GLY A 10 -13.95 65.35 -36.47
C GLY A 10 -13.38 63.99 -36.85
N ASN A 11 -12.08 63.87 -37.17
CA ASN A 11 -11.53 62.59 -37.67
C ASN A 11 -10.06 62.27 -37.32
N TYR A 12 -9.57 62.70 -36.14
CA TYR A 12 -8.20 62.38 -35.68
C TYR A 12 -8.09 61.70 -34.31
N ILE A 13 -9.20 61.52 -33.58
CA ILE A 13 -9.18 60.89 -32.24
C ILE A 13 -9.46 59.37 -32.31
N SER A 14 -10.22 58.89 -33.31
CA SER A 14 -10.66 57.49 -33.37
C SER A 14 -9.54 56.47 -33.63
N HIS A 15 -8.45 56.85 -34.31
CA HIS A 15 -7.38 55.90 -34.66
C HIS A 15 -6.29 55.75 -33.59
N LEU A 16 -6.04 56.77 -32.75
CA LEU A 16 -5.11 56.67 -31.62
C LEU A 16 -5.64 55.75 -30.49
N LEU A 17 -6.96 55.66 -30.34
CA LEU A 17 -7.62 54.75 -29.37
C LEU A 17 -7.64 53.28 -29.83
N GLN A 18 -7.57 52.99 -31.12
CA GLN A 18 -7.53 51.60 -31.62
C GLN A 18 -6.12 50.99 -31.58
N VAL A 19 -5.07 51.79 -31.78
CA VAL A 19 -3.68 51.30 -31.71
C VAL A 19 -3.23 51.06 -30.27
N THR A 20 -3.75 51.80 -29.30
CA THR A 20 -3.45 51.61 -27.87
C THR A 20 -4.19 50.41 -27.24
N LEU A 21 -5.35 50.01 -27.78
CA LEU A 21 -6.08 48.82 -27.31
C LEU A 21 -5.49 47.49 -27.83
N LEU A 22 -4.68 47.51 -28.88
CA LEU A 22 -4.08 46.31 -29.50
C LEU A 22 -2.67 45.97 -28.99
N LEU A 23 -2.13 46.77 -28.06
CA LEU A 23 -0.81 46.57 -27.44
C LEU A 23 -0.88 46.18 -25.95
N THR A 24 -2.09 46.04 -25.39
CA THR A 24 -2.32 45.72 -23.97
C THR A 24 -2.92 44.34 -23.73
N SER A 25 -3.31 43.61 -24.80
CA SER A 25 -3.82 42.24 -24.71
C SER A 25 -2.73 41.14 -24.72
N LEU A 26 -1.46 41.53 -24.55
CA LEU A 26 -0.32 40.63 -24.41
C LEU A 26 0.27 40.69 -22.99
N VAL A 27 -0.63 40.77 -21.99
CA VAL A 27 -0.30 40.43 -20.60
C VAL A 27 0.01 38.95 -20.56
N LEU A 28 1.29 38.62 -20.56
CA LEU A 28 1.77 37.34 -20.05
C LEU A 28 1.32 37.26 -18.58
N PHE A 29 0.34 36.41 -18.30
CA PHE A 29 0.05 35.98 -16.93
C PHE A 29 1.18 35.07 -16.46
N SER A 30 2.32 35.66 -16.11
CA SER A 30 3.24 35.02 -15.17
C SER A 30 2.49 34.83 -13.85
N PRO A 31 2.30 33.60 -13.36
CA PRO A 31 1.69 33.40 -12.05
C PRO A 31 2.55 34.10 -10.99
N THR A 32 1.90 34.82 -10.09
CA THR A 32 2.58 35.43 -8.95
C THR A 32 3.07 34.32 -8.03
N SER A 33 4.39 34.17 -7.87
CA SER A 33 5.01 33.20 -6.96
C SER A 33 4.40 33.34 -5.55
N GLY A 34 3.84 32.25 -5.01
CA GLY A 34 3.14 32.24 -3.72
C GLY A 34 1.61 32.35 -3.80
N ALA A 35 0.98 32.01 -4.93
CA ALA A 35 -0.46 31.79 -5.04
C ALA A 35 -0.79 30.29 -5.20
N ASP A 36 -1.74 29.78 -4.42
CA ASP A 36 -2.14 28.36 -4.47
C ASP A 36 -2.74 27.96 -5.84
N CYS A 37 -2.52 26.70 -6.26
CA CYS A 37 -3.11 26.17 -7.49
C CYS A 37 -4.60 25.84 -7.31
N ILE A 38 -5.46 26.44 -8.13
CA ILE A 38 -6.92 26.27 -8.11
C ILE A 38 -7.40 25.83 -9.49
N GLN A 39 -7.71 24.53 -9.63
CA GLN A 39 -8.15 23.93 -10.89
C GLN A 39 -9.46 24.59 -11.38
N GLY A 40 -9.47 24.99 -12.64
CA GLY A 40 -10.58 25.67 -13.29
C GLY A 40 -10.54 27.20 -13.17
N ASP A 41 -9.76 27.75 -12.23
CA ASP A 41 -9.62 29.20 -12.05
C ASP A 41 -8.26 29.73 -12.54
N ASN A 42 -7.18 29.61 -11.76
CA ASN A 42 -5.85 30.05 -12.19
C ASN A 42 -5.08 28.97 -12.98
N CYS A 43 -5.49 27.70 -12.89
CA CYS A 43 -4.94 26.58 -13.65
C CYS A 43 -6.03 25.92 -14.50
N ARG A 44 -5.87 25.84 -15.83
CA ARG A 44 -6.92 25.37 -16.74
C ARG A 44 -6.40 24.44 -17.84
N LEU A 45 -7.13 23.34 -18.05
CA LEU A 45 -6.91 22.40 -19.15
C LEU A 45 -7.15 23.06 -20.53
N PRO A 46 -6.46 22.61 -21.60
CA PRO A 46 -5.50 21.50 -21.63
C PRO A 46 -4.09 21.87 -21.15
N ASN A 47 -3.83 23.15 -20.86
CA ASN A 47 -2.47 23.66 -20.67
C ASN A 47 -1.93 23.48 -19.24
N CYS A 48 -2.79 23.55 -18.22
CA CYS A 48 -2.42 23.40 -16.81
C CYS A 48 -3.34 22.43 -16.07
N PHE A 49 -2.76 21.59 -15.21
CA PHE A 49 -3.49 20.76 -14.24
C PHE A 49 -2.79 20.78 -12.89
N CYS A 50 -3.53 21.05 -11.81
CA CYS A 50 -2.98 21.17 -10.46
C CYS A 50 -2.51 19.82 -9.88
N PRO A 51 -1.47 19.81 -9.04
CA PRO A 51 -1.12 18.66 -8.22
C PRO A 51 -2.32 18.23 -7.35
N THR A 52 -2.73 16.97 -7.45
CA THR A 52 -3.88 16.44 -6.69
C THR A 52 -3.81 14.92 -6.53
N PHE A 53 -4.46 14.39 -5.49
CA PHE A 53 -4.72 12.96 -5.29
C PHE A 53 -6.13 12.54 -5.79
N GLN A 54 -6.98 13.49 -6.17
CA GLN A 54 -8.34 13.23 -6.66
C GLN A 54 -8.61 14.04 -7.92
N HIS A 55 -9.11 13.37 -8.97
CA HIS A 55 -9.40 14.02 -10.25
C HIS A 55 -10.63 14.96 -10.12
N PRO A 56 -10.50 16.27 -10.35
CA PRO A 56 -11.51 17.25 -9.95
C PRO A 56 -12.70 17.36 -10.92
N SER A 57 -12.66 16.71 -12.08
CA SER A 57 -13.63 16.93 -13.17
C SER A 57 -14.53 15.75 -13.52
N LEU A 58 -14.38 14.60 -12.85
CA LEU A 58 -15.18 13.37 -13.09
C LEU A 58 -15.40 12.60 -11.78
N PRO A 59 -16.58 11.99 -11.55
CA PRO A 59 -16.76 10.99 -10.49
C PRO A 59 -15.84 9.78 -10.72
N VAL A 60 -15.27 9.22 -9.66
CA VAL A 60 -14.33 8.08 -9.75
C VAL A 60 -14.86 6.93 -10.62
N LEU A 61 -16.11 6.52 -10.44
CA LEU A 61 -16.72 5.41 -11.20
C LEU A 61 -16.99 5.74 -12.69
N GLU A 62 -16.78 6.98 -13.13
CA GLU A 62 -16.83 7.38 -14.54
C GLU A 62 -15.42 7.50 -15.15
N ILE A 63 -14.35 7.40 -14.35
CA ILE A 63 -12.96 7.48 -14.81
C ILE A 63 -12.53 6.10 -15.37
N PRO A 64 -12.04 6.02 -16.62
CA PRO A 64 -11.40 4.82 -17.14
C PRO A 64 -10.09 4.60 -16.39
N GLN A 65 -9.86 3.39 -15.88
CA GLN A 65 -8.58 3.08 -15.25
C GLN A 65 -7.50 2.98 -16.33
N ILE A 66 -6.68 4.02 -16.41
CA ILE A 66 -5.50 4.01 -17.25
C ILE A 66 -4.44 3.14 -16.59
N VAL A 67 -3.87 2.22 -17.36
CA VAL A 67 -2.68 1.46 -17.02
C VAL A 67 -1.63 1.78 -18.08
N TYR A 68 -0.39 2.02 -17.68
CA TYR A 68 0.70 2.22 -18.64
C TYR A 68 1.93 1.40 -18.25
N PHE A 69 2.63 0.88 -19.26
CA PHE A 69 3.92 0.24 -19.10
C PHE A 69 5.01 1.20 -19.60
N GLY A 70 5.95 1.54 -18.72
CA GLY A 70 7.10 2.39 -19.04
C GLY A 70 8.38 1.58 -18.86
N PHE A 71 8.97 1.13 -19.98
CA PHE A 71 10.17 0.32 -19.97
C PHE A 71 11.41 1.16 -20.23
N ASP A 72 12.46 0.95 -19.43
CA ASP A 72 13.74 1.66 -19.56
C ASP A 72 14.80 0.83 -20.30
N ASP A 73 15.89 1.52 -20.63
CA ASP A 73 17.14 1.02 -21.20
C ASP A 73 17.09 0.61 -22.69
N ALA A 74 18.20 0.03 -23.14
CA ALA A 74 18.53 -0.16 -24.53
C ALA A 74 17.67 -1.23 -25.21
N VAL A 75 17.04 -0.86 -26.34
CA VAL A 75 16.15 -1.76 -27.09
C VAL A 75 16.98 -2.75 -27.91
N GLN A 76 17.11 -3.97 -27.37
CA GLN A 76 17.89 -5.07 -27.95
C GLN A 76 16.99 -6.21 -28.45
N PRO A 77 17.47 -7.14 -29.30
CA PRO A 77 16.65 -8.24 -29.82
C PRO A 77 16.12 -9.19 -28.75
N GLN A 78 16.88 -9.48 -27.70
CA GLN A 78 16.39 -10.31 -26.58
C GLN A 78 15.27 -9.61 -25.81
N VAL A 79 15.48 -8.33 -25.47
CA VAL A 79 14.49 -7.46 -24.82
C VAL A 79 13.21 -7.37 -25.66
N SER A 80 13.37 -7.20 -26.97
CA SER A 80 12.28 -7.17 -27.93
C SER A 80 11.45 -8.46 -27.91
N GLY A 81 12.06 -9.63 -27.73
CA GLY A 81 11.33 -10.90 -27.64
C GLY A 81 10.32 -10.94 -26.50
N TYR A 82 10.62 -10.30 -25.36
CA TYR A 82 9.66 -10.18 -24.24
C TYR A 82 8.51 -9.22 -24.59
N TYR A 83 8.83 -8.06 -25.19
CA TYR A 83 7.82 -7.07 -25.58
C TYR A 83 6.92 -7.58 -26.72
N ASP A 84 7.47 -8.35 -27.67
CA ASP A 84 6.73 -9.02 -28.74
C ASP A 84 5.73 -10.05 -28.21
N GLN A 85 6.08 -10.75 -27.12
CA GLN A 85 5.20 -11.69 -26.43
C GLN A 85 4.12 -10.98 -25.58
N LEU A 86 4.41 -9.79 -25.03
CA LEU A 86 3.48 -9.04 -24.19
C LEU A 86 2.50 -8.17 -25.00
N PHE A 87 3.00 -7.41 -25.99
CA PHE A 87 2.27 -6.40 -26.76
C PHE A 87 1.95 -6.88 -28.18
N THR A 88 1.14 -7.93 -28.25
CA THR A 88 0.63 -8.51 -29.50
C THR A 88 -0.55 -7.71 -30.07
N ALA A 89 -0.79 -7.80 -31.38
CA ALA A 89 -1.81 -6.99 -32.07
C ALA A 89 -3.27 -7.43 -31.79
N ASP A 90 -3.46 -8.62 -31.19
CA ASP A 90 -4.75 -9.18 -30.77
C ASP A 90 -5.12 -8.82 -29.32
N ARG A 91 -4.14 -8.54 -28.44
CA ARG A 91 -4.39 -7.93 -27.12
C ARG A 91 -4.86 -6.49 -27.32
N LYS A 92 -6.14 -6.25 -27.03
CA LYS A 92 -6.86 -5.01 -27.38
C LYS A 92 -7.57 -4.41 -26.18
N ASN A 93 -7.54 -3.08 -26.11
CA ASN A 93 -8.38 -2.28 -25.23
C ASN A 93 -9.86 -2.39 -25.64
N PRO A 94 -10.82 -2.02 -24.76
CA PRO A 94 -12.26 -2.16 -25.05
C PRO A 94 -12.74 -1.42 -26.30
N ASN A 95 -12.04 -0.36 -26.72
CA ASN A 95 -12.29 0.35 -27.98
C ASN A 95 -11.81 -0.40 -29.26
N GLY A 96 -11.28 -1.61 -29.12
CA GLY A 96 -10.81 -2.46 -30.21
C GLY A 96 -9.39 -2.19 -30.71
N CYS A 97 -8.69 -1.18 -30.17
CA CYS A 97 -7.32 -0.86 -30.54
C CYS A 97 -6.30 -1.72 -29.76
N PRO A 98 -5.14 -2.07 -30.33
CA PRO A 98 -4.09 -2.79 -29.60
C PRO A 98 -3.65 -2.05 -28.32
N ILE A 99 -3.15 -2.81 -27.35
CA ILE A 99 -2.48 -2.25 -26.17
C ILE A 99 -1.11 -1.67 -26.55
N THR A 100 -0.66 -0.63 -25.85
CA THR A 100 0.62 0.03 -26.12
C THR A 100 1.45 0.27 -24.87
N MET A 101 2.76 0.43 -25.06
CA MET A 101 3.75 0.77 -24.02
C MET A 101 4.53 2.03 -24.40
N SER A 102 5.30 2.55 -23.45
CA SER A 102 6.28 3.62 -23.64
C SER A 102 7.68 3.06 -23.41
N LEU A 103 8.58 3.28 -24.37
CA LEU A 103 9.98 2.87 -24.30
C LEU A 103 10.85 4.11 -24.04
N TYR A 104 11.54 4.13 -22.92
CA TYR A 104 12.50 5.16 -22.52
C TYR A 104 13.91 4.68 -22.91
N VAL A 105 14.29 5.01 -24.14
CA VAL A 105 15.44 4.42 -24.83
C VAL A 105 16.72 5.17 -24.51
N SER A 106 17.81 4.43 -24.27
CA SER A 106 19.18 4.96 -24.18
C SER A 106 20.07 4.46 -25.32
N ASP A 107 21.08 5.25 -25.74
CA ASP A 107 21.86 4.96 -26.96
C ASP A 107 22.72 3.69 -26.87
N GLU A 108 23.41 3.50 -25.75
CA GLU A 108 24.42 2.44 -25.63
C GLU A 108 23.77 1.05 -25.78
N TYR A 109 24.23 0.27 -26.74
CA TYR A 109 23.69 -1.04 -27.14
C TYR A 109 22.30 -1.07 -27.81
N THR A 110 21.62 0.07 -28.01
CA THR A 110 20.31 0.09 -28.69
C THR A 110 20.41 -0.29 -30.17
N GLN A 111 19.53 -1.18 -30.61
CA GLN A 111 19.35 -1.51 -32.02
C GLN A 111 18.18 -0.71 -32.59
N TYR A 112 18.47 0.46 -33.14
CA TYR A 112 17.47 1.43 -33.58
C TYR A 112 16.47 0.95 -34.65
N SER A 113 16.78 -0.12 -35.38
CA SER A 113 15.78 -0.82 -36.21
C SER A 113 14.60 -1.35 -35.38
N LYS A 114 14.85 -1.84 -34.16
CA LYS A 114 13.79 -2.25 -33.23
C LYS A 114 13.03 -1.07 -32.64
N VAL A 115 13.70 0.07 -32.41
CA VAL A 115 13.02 1.32 -32.03
C VAL A 115 12.03 1.75 -33.12
N HIS A 116 12.44 1.67 -34.40
CA HIS A 116 11.56 1.94 -35.53
C HIS A 116 10.40 0.92 -35.63
N ASP A 117 10.68 -0.38 -35.50
CA ASP A 117 9.67 -1.45 -35.50
C ASP A 117 8.58 -1.20 -34.43
N TYR A 118 8.93 -0.68 -33.26
CA TYR A 118 7.97 -0.34 -32.20
C TYR A 118 7.21 0.97 -32.46
N TYR A 119 7.86 1.98 -33.03
CA TYR A 119 7.18 3.21 -33.44
C TYR A 119 6.09 2.95 -34.49
N GLU A 120 6.39 2.17 -35.54
CA GLU A 120 5.41 1.81 -36.58
C GLU A 120 4.26 0.91 -36.05
N ARG A 121 4.39 0.35 -34.84
CA ARG A 121 3.32 -0.37 -34.11
C ARG A 121 2.47 0.54 -33.21
N GLY A 122 2.76 1.84 -33.16
CA GLY A 122 2.06 2.80 -32.29
C GLY A 122 2.55 2.83 -30.84
N MET A 123 3.73 2.26 -30.54
CA MET A 123 4.36 2.40 -29.23
C MET A 123 4.98 3.80 -29.09
N GLU A 124 4.99 4.34 -27.88
CA GLU A 124 5.66 5.61 -27.60
C GLU A 124 7.18 5.39 -27.47
N ILE A 125 7.95 6.25 -28.15
CA ILE A 125 9.41 6.29 -28.04
C ILE A 125 9.83 7.59 -27.35
N ALA A 126 10.37 7.45 -26.15
CA ALA A 126 10.85 8.50 -25.27
C ALA A 126 12.36 8.35 -25.01
N SER A 127 13.01 9.39 -24.47
CA SER A 127 14.46 9.44 -24.30
C SER A 127 14.92 9.16 -22.87
N HIS A 128 16.03 8.43 -22.74
CA HIS A 128 16.65 8.02 -21.48
C HIS A 128 18.18 8.24 -21.46
N SER A 129 18.63 9.36 -22.03
CA SER A 129 20.05 9.77 -22.21
C SER A 129 20.87 8.91 -23.18
N VAL A 130 22.04 9.44 -23.58
CA VAL A 130 23.00 8.70 -24.43
C VAL A 130 23.85 7.76 -23.58
N THR A 131 24.29 8.22 -22.40
CA THR A 131 25.34 7.58 -21.59
C THR A 131 24.86 6.89 -20.31
N HIS A 132 23.56 6.94 -20.01
CA HIS A 132 22.94 6.42 -18.77
C HIS A 132 23.57 6.92 -17.46
N GLN A 133 24.08 8.17 -17.46
CA GLN A 133 24.69 8.78 -16.27
C GLN A 133 23.75 9.73 -15.54
N ASP A 134 23.94 9.84 -14.22
CA ASP A 134 23.24 10.77 -13.32
C ASP A 134 23.16 12.20 -13.89
N ILE A 135 21.95 12.67 -14.15
CA ILE A 135 21.63 13.98 -14.74
C ILE A 135 21.49 15.03 -13.62
N ASP A 136 22.55 15.18 -12.83
CA ASP A 136 22.62 16.05 -11.65
C ASP A 136 22.72 17.57 -11.93
N THR A 137 22.78 17.97 -13.20
CA THR A 137 23.04 19.35 -13.64
C THR A 137 22.44 19.61 -15.02
N GLY A 138 21.92 20.83 -15.25
CA GLY A 138 21.30 21.19 -16.53
C GLY A 138 22.27 21.14 -17.72
N LYS A 139 23.58 21.33 -17.48
CA LYS A 139 24.61 21.12 -18.52
C LYS A 139 24.69 19.67 -18.98
N LYS A 140 24.59 18.68 -18.08
CA LYS A 140 24.48 17.26 -18.47
C LYS A 140 23.17 17.02 -19.19
N LEU A 141 22.05 17.46 -18.59
CA LEU A 141 20.70 17.28 -19.15
C LEU A 141 20.61 17.78 -20.59
N ARG A 142 21.06 19.01 -20.86
CA ARG A 142 21.01 19.58 -22.21
C ARG A 142 21.81 18.74 -23.20
N LYS A 143 23.02 18.31 -22.84
CA LYS A 143 23.85 17.45 -23.71
C LYS A 143 23.15 16.12 -24.00
N GLU A 144 22.76 15.40 -22.95
CA GLU A 144 22.24 14.04 -23.05
C GLU A 144 20.84 14.02 -23.69
N ALA A 145 19.96 14.95 -23.34
CA ALA A 145 18.60 15.02 -23.85
C ALA A 145 18.50 15.63 -25.26
N GLU A 146 19.41 16.52 -25.66
CA GLU A 146 19.44 17.01 -27.03
C GLU A 146 20.00 15.95 -27.98
N GLU A 147 21.06 15.25 -27.58
CA GLU A 147 21.70 14.24 -28.42
C GLU A 147 20.89 12.95 -28.50
N GLU A 148 20.26 12.48 -27.41
CA GLU A 148 19.39 11.30 -27.48
C GLU A 148 18.12 11.56 -28.31
N LYS A 149 17.58 12.79 -28.28
CA LYS A 149 16.51 13.16 -29.21
C LYS A 149 16.94 13.05 -30.67
N LYS A 150 18.15 13.51 -31.01
CA LYS A 150 18.73 13.35 -32.36
C LYS A 150 18.99 11.88 -32.69
N ASN A 151 19.35 11.04 -31.72
CA ASN A 151 19.53 9.61 -31.93
C ASN A 151 18.22 8.94 -32.35
N LEU A 152 17.15 9.10 -31.57
CA LEU A 152 15.84 8.48 -31.85
C LEU A 152 15.25 9.00 -33.17
N ILE A 153 15.47 10.27 -33.51
CA ILE A 153 15.08 10.83 -34.81
C ILE A 153 15.90 10.24 -35.97
N ASN A 154 17.23 10.35 -35.93
CA ASN A 154 18.07 10.07 -37.10
C ASN A 154 18.49 8.59 -37.24
N LYS A 155 18.65 7.87 -36.13
CA LYS A 155 18.96 6.43 -36.10
C LYS A 155 17.66 5.61 -36.05
N GLY A 156 16.70 6.02 -35.23
CA GLY A 156 15.42 5.33 -35.00
C GLY A 156 14.29 5.68 -35.97
N ASN A 157 14.49 6.65 -36.88
CA ASN A 157 13.50 7.11 -37.84
C ASN A 157 12.16 7.57 -37.20
N VAL A 158 12.21 8.05 -35.96
CA VAL A 158 11.02 8.56 -35.24
C VAL A 158 10.84 10.05 -35.55
N PRO A 159 9.63 10.52 -35.93
CA PRO A 159 9.39 11.95 -36.16
C PRO A 159 9.71 12.80 -34.92
N ALA A 160 10.34 13.96 -35.16
CA ALA A 160 10.74 14.88 -34.08
C ALA A 160 9.57 15.44 -33.24
N SER A 161 8.35 15.32 -33.76
CA SER A 161 7.07 15.64 -33.10
C SER A 161 6.61 14.59 -32.08
N ASP A 162 7.15 13.38 -32.13
CA ASP A 162 6.70 12.24 -31.33
C ASP A 162 7.70 11.82 -30.24
N VAL A 163 8.99 12.20 -30.37
CA VAL A 163 9.98 12.09 -29.29
C VAL A 163 9.75 13.19 -28.25
N VAL A 164 8.67 13.06 -27.47
CA VAL A 164 8.18 14.12 -26.56
C VAL A 164 8.29 13.80 -25.07
N GLY A 165 8.63 12.56 -24.71
CA GLY A 165 8.86 12.12 -23.33
C GLY A 165 10.33 12.03 -22.95
N TRP A 166 10.64 12.37 -21.70
CA TRP A 166 11.95 12.16 -21.09
C TRP A 166 11.83 11.36 -19.78
N ARG A 167 12.87 10.58 -19.47
CA ARG A 167 13.14 10.04 -18.14
C ARG A 167 14.64 10.14 -17.86
N SER A 168 15.03 10.69 -16.73
CA SER A 168 16.44 10.70 -16.32
C SER A 168 16.89 9.31 -15.82
N PRO A 169 18.09 8.83 -16.22
CA PRO A 169 18.76 7.69 -15.60
C PRO A 169 18.77 7.77 -14.07
N ASN A 170 18.62 6.62 -13.41
CA ASN A 170 18.55 6.48 -11.94
C ASN A 170 17.48 7.37 -11.26
N LEU A 171 16.49 7.87 -12.02
CA LEU A 171 15.51 8.87 -11.57
C LEU A 171 16.17 10.14 -11.00
N LYS A 172 17.34 10.52 -11.53
CA LYS A 172 18.17 11.64 -11.07
C LYS A 172 17.91 12.90 -11.90
N THR A 173 17.21 13.87 -11.34
CA THR A 173 16.85 15.14 -12.01
C THR A 173 17.86 16.27 -11.76
N ALA A 174 17.81 17.30 -12.62
CA ALA A 174 18.65 18.50 -12.58
C ALA A 174 18.03 19.68 -11.79
N GLY A 175 17.08 19.45 -10.88
CA GLY A 175 16.38 20.50 -10.16
C GLY A 175 15.49 21.34 -11.07
N ASP A 176 15.40 22.65 -10.82
CA ASP A 176 14.62 23.59 -11.64
C ASP A 176 15.11 23.69 -13.10
N GLU A 177 16.38 23.35 -13.38
CA GLU A 177 16.89 23.26 -14.77
C GLU A 177 16.22 22.12 -15.56
N GLN A 178 15.59 21.13 -14.89
CA GLN A 178 15.02 19.94 -15.52
C GLN A 178 13.90 20.28 -16.53
N PRO A 179 12.73 20.81 -16.12
CA PRO A 179 11.63 21.11 -17.04
C PRO A 179 12.00 22.20 -18.06
N ASP A 180 12.73 23.25 -17.67
CA ASP A 180 13.08 24.36 -18.57
C ASP A 180 13.94 23.91 -19.76
N ILE A 181 14.94 23.05 -19.49
CA ILE A 181 15.81 22.54 -20.55
C ILE A 181 15.04 21.56 -21.44
N LEU A 182 14.23 20.67 -20.87
CA LEU A 182 13.40 19.72 -21.62
C LEU A 182 12.36 20.45 -22.50
N ALA A 183 11.69 21.47 -21.99
CA ALA A 183 10.78 22.34 -22.75
C ALA A 183 11.51 23.08 -23.89
N SER A 184 12.74 23.55 -23.65
CA SER A 184 13.57 24.18 -24.70
C SER A 184 13.91 23.21 -25.84
N LEU A 185 14.02 21.91 -25.53
CA LEU A 185 14.28 20.80 -26.46
C LEU A 185 12.99 20.13 -27.00
N LYS A 186 11.83 20.76 -26.79
CA LYS A 186 10.51 20.29 -27.26
C LYS A 186 10.11 18.91 -26.74
N TYR A 187 10.57 18.53 -25.55
CA TYR A 187 9.85 17.57 -24.74
C TYR A 187 8.61 18.23 -24.14
N THR A 188 7.61 17.44 -23.76
CA THR A 188 6.33 17.93 -23.20
C THR A 188 6.05 17.41 -21.80
N TYR A 189 6.76 16.36 -21.37
CA TYR A 189 6.69 15.82 -20.03
C TYR A 189 8.02 15.21 -19.57
N ASP A 190 8.18 15.14 -18.26
CA ASP A 190 9.16 14.30 -17.56
C ASP A 190 8.41 13.24 -16.71
N ILE A 191 9.09 12.13 -16.43
CA ILE A 191 8.61 11.02 -15.62
C ILE A 191 9.74 10.49 -14.73
N SER A 192 10.39 11.42 -14.02
CA SER A 192 11.59 11.17 -13.22
C SER A 192 11.36 11.35 -11.72
N LEU A 193 10.37 12.15 -11.30
CA LEU A 193 10.14 12.42 -9.88
C LEU A 193 9.29 11.30 -9.26
N SER A 194 9.72 10.81 -8.07
CA SER A 194 9.15 9.62 -7.43
C SER A 194 8.47 9.91 -6.10
N TYR A 195 7.29 9.31 -5.89
CA TYR A 195 6.46 9.50 -4.70
C TYR A 195 6.07 8.18 -4.04
N ASN A 196 6.54 7.95 -2.81
CA ASN A 196 6.39 6.66 -2.11
C ASN A 196 5.98 6.79 -0.63
N LYS A 197 5.44 7.95 -0.22
CA LYS A 197 5.22 8.27 1.22
C LYS A 197 3.81 7.98 1.75
N ASP A 198 2.79 8.06 0.91
CA ASP A 198 1.39 7.81 1.28
C ASP A 198 0.80 6.64 0.49
N PHE A 199 -0.46 6.30 0.79
CA PHE A 199 -1.25 5.33 0.04
C PHE A 199 -1.85 5.91 -1.25
N GLU A 200 -2.32 7.16 -1.21
CA GLU A 200 -2.86 7.87 -2.39
C GLU A 200 -1.78 8.10 -3.46
N THR A 201 -2.17 8.07 -4.74
CA THR A 201 -1.29 8.33 -5.89
C THR A 201 -1.49 9.75 -6.40
N PRO A 202 -0.42 10.55 -6.58
CA PRO A 202 -0.51 11.81 -7.32
C PRO A 202 -1.00 11.58 -8.74
N TRP A 203 -2.00 12.36 -9.16
CA TRP A 203 -2.35 12.49 -10.58
C TRP A 203 -1.23 13.22 -11.32
N PRO A 204 -0.98 12.91 -12.62
CA PRO A 204 -0.11 13.71 -13.46
C PRO A 204 -0.55 15.17 -13.47
N PHE A 205 0.40 16.10 -13.43
CA PHE A 205 0.13 17.53 -13.24
C PHE A 205 1.12 18.39 -14.02
N THR A 206 0.93 19.70 -14.05
CA THR A 206 1.87 20.63 -14.67
C THR A 206 2.59 21.49 -13.64
N LEU A 207 3.85 21.81 -13.93
CA LEU A 207 4.75 22.51 -13.00
C LEU A 207 4.54 24.04 -12.98
N ASP A 208 3.43 24.55 -13.53
CA ASP A 208 3.01 25.96 -13.44
C ASP A 208 3.02 26.52 -11.99
N PHE A 209 2.80 25.64 -11.01
CA PHE A 209 2.77 25.96 -9.57
C PHE A 209 3.82 25.15 -8.77
N GLY A 210 4.93 24.77 -9.42
CA GLY A 210 6.04 24.06 -8.79
C GLY A 210 5.77 22.59 -8.46
N TYR A 211 6.74 21.98 -7.79
CA TYR A 211 6.69 20.59 -7.33
C TYR A 211 6.40 20.56 -5.81
N PRO A 212 5.15 20.30 -5.37
CA PRO A 212 4.76 20.45 -3.96
C PRO A 212 5.15 19.26 -3.08
N TYR A 213 5.60 18.16 -3.68
CA TYR A 213 5.81 16.91 -2.99
C TYR A 213 7.22 16.81 -2.37
N PRO A 214 7.43 16.00 -1.32
CA PRO A 214 8.76 15.82 -0.76
C PRO A 214 9.72 15.18 -1.78
N CYS A 215 10.82 15.85 -2.07
CA CYS A 215 11.83 15.36 -3.01
C CYS A 215 12.48 14.06 -2.52
N SER A 216 12.29 12.97 -3.27
CA SER A 216 12.84 11.64 -2.94
C SER A 216 14.31 11.48 -3.37
N ILE A 217 14.68 12.05 -4.52
CA ILE A 217 16.02 11.96 -5.13
C ILE A 217 16.45 13.37 -5.53
N PRO A 218 17.19 14.11 -4.69
CA PRO A 218 17.54 15.51 -4.99
C PRO A 218 18.64 15.63 -6.07
N PRO A 219 18.65 16.73 -6.85
CA PRO A 219 17.73 17.87 -6.79
C PRO A 219 16.44 17.67 -7.61
N CYS A 220 15.28 17.92 -6.98
CA CYS A 220 13.98 18.09 -7.65
C CYS A 220 13.69 19.59 -7.88
N PRO A 221 12.73 19.97 -8.74
CA PRO A 221 12.23 21.34 -8.81
C PRO A 221 11.69 21.84 -7.46
N GLY A 222 11.71 23.16 -7.26
CA GLY A 222 11.23 23.83 -6.06
C GLY A 222 9.70 23.90 -5.95
N VAL A 223 9.22 24.07 -4.71
CA VAL A 223 7.79 24.28 -4.42
C VAL A 223 7.27 25.62 -4.98
N ASP A 224 8.14 26.63 -5.09
CA ASP A 224 7.80 27.97 -5.61
C ASP A 224 8.27 28.19 -7.06
N SER A 225 8.86 27.18 -7.73
CA SER A 225 9.44 27.32 -9.06
C SER A 225 8.42 27.00 -10.17
N SER A 226 7.94 28.04 -10.85
CA SER A 226 6.94 27.93 -11.91
C SER A 226 7.57 27.57 -13.26
N HIS A 227 7.18 26.42 -13.82
CA HIS A 227 7.57 25.94 -15.15
C HIS A 227 6.32 25.68 -16.03
N PRO A 228 5.72 26.73 -16.63
CA PRO A 228 4.35 26.66 -17.14
C PRO A 228 4.12 25.66 -18.28
N GLY A 229 3.07 24.86 -18.15
CA GLY A 229 2.61 23.89 -19.15
C GLY A 229 3.50 22.66 -19.36
N PHE A 230 4.59 22.52 -18.61
CA PHE A 230 5.42 21.30 -18.63
C PHE A 230 4.82 20.26 -17.67
N TRP A 231 4.58 19.04 -18.16
CA TRP A 231 3.93 17.98 -17.38
C TRP A 231 4.94 17.14 -16.59
N GLU A 232 4.61 16.82 -15.34
CA GLU A 232 5.27 15.77 -14.56
C GLU A 232 4.33 14.57 -14.43
N VAL A 233 4.86 13.37 -14.68
CA VAL A 233 4.21 12.09 -14.41
C VAL A 233 4.97 11.41 -13.27
N ILE A 234 4.30 11.16 -12.15
CA ILE A 234 4.99 10.67 -10.95
C ILE A 234 5.28 9.18 -11.05
N VAL A 235 6.55 8.81 -10.84
CA VAL A 235 6.96 7.41 -10.67
C VAL A 235 6.52 6.92 -9.29
N ARG A 236 5.38 6.24 -9.26
CA ARG A 236 4.92 5.51 -8.08
C ARG A 236 5.64 4.17 -7.97
N GLY A 237 6.33 3.96 -6.86
CA GLY A 237 6.89 2.67 -6.47
C GLY A 237 5.83 1.72 -5.91
N PHE A 238 6.15 0.43 -5.95
CA PHE A 238 5.27 -0.67 -5.56
C PHE A 238 5.48 -1.04 -4.08
N THR A 239 4.62 -1.90 -3.53
CA THR A 239 4.84 -2.55 -2.24
C THR A 239 4.71 -4.05 -2.39
N ASN A 240 5.65 -4.82 -1.85
CA ASN A 240 5.54 -6.27 -1.78
C ASN A 240 4.45 -6.65 -0.75
N PRO A 241 3.35 -7.34 -1.14
CA PRO A 241 2.25 -7.67 -0.21
C PRO A 241 2.64 -8.68 0.88
N VAL A 242 3.70 -9.47 0.68
CA VAL A 242 4.14 -10.52 1.62
C VAL A 242 5.09 -9.95 2.68
N THR A 243 5.94 -8.98 2.31
CA THR A 243 6.99 -8.45 3.21
C THR A 243 6.75 -7.00 3.66
N GLY A 244 5.77 -6.30 3.08
CA GLY A 244 5.55 -4.87 3.30
C GLY A 244 6.64 -3.96 2.72
N LEU A 245 7.66 -4.52 2.06
CA LEU A 245 8.79 -3.76 1.52
C LEU A 245 8.32 -2.81 0.41
N SER A 246 8.72 -1.54 0.51
CA SER A 246 8.53 -0.55 -0.56
C SER A 246 9.61 -0.72 -1.64
N CYS A 247 9.18 -0.76 -2.88
CA CYS A 247 9.95 -1.09 -4.07
C CYS A 247 9.96 0.17 -4.95
N GLY A 248 11.11 0.85 -5.10
CA GLY A 248 11.17 2.11 -5.86
C GLY A 248 10.74 1.99 -7.33
N TYR A 249 10.82 0.76 -7.86
CA TYR A 249 10.44 0.32 -9.21
C TYR A 249 9.81 -1.08 -9.11
N VAL A 250 9.11 -1.54 -10.16
CA VAL A 250 8.42 -2.85 -10.14
C VAL A 250 9.41 -3.99 -9.88
N ASP A 251 10.57 -3.97 -10.52
CA ASP A 251 11.63 -4.98 -10.40
C ASP A 251 12.57 -4.79 -9.19
N GLY A 252 12.37 -3.71 -8.43
CA GLY A 252 13.07 -3.45 -7.16
C GLY A 252 12.73 -4.43 -6.03
N CYS A 253 11.69 -5.26 -6.22
CA CYS A 253 11.32 -6.36 -5.34
C CYS A 253 11.20 -7.67 -6.14
N ARG A 254 11.45 -8.81 -5.48
CA ARG A 254 11.41 -10.15 -6.11
C ARG A 254 10.45 -11.07 -5.34
N PRO A 255 9.19 -11.20 -5.80
CA PRO A 255 8.23 -12.17 -5.26
C PRO A 255 8.65 -13.61 -5.58
N ASP A 256 8.28 -14.59 -4.73
CA ASP A 256 8.69 -15.99 -4.93
C ASP A 256 7.80 -16.71 -5.95
N GLY A 257 8.24 -16.69 -7.22
CA GLY A 257 7.58 -17.38 -8.32
C GLY A 257 6.40 -16.63 -8.96
N GLU A 258 5.73 -17.31 -9.89
CA GLU A 258 4.77 -16.72 -10.84
C GLU A 258 3.49 -16.20 -10.15
N ASP A 259 2.87 -16.99 -9.28
CA ASP A 259 1.63 -16.58 -8.60
C ASP A 259 1.88 -15.43 -7.61
N ALA A 260 3.04 -15.41 -6.94
CA ALA A 260 3.43 -14.31 -6.07
C ALA A 260 3.76 -13.03 -6.85
N ALA A 261 4.34 -13.16 -8.05
CA ALA A 261 4.56 -12.02 -8.95
C ALA A 261 3.24 -11.47 -9.50
N LEU A 262 2.29 -12.34 -9.86
CA LEU A 262 0.95 -11.92 -10.26
C LEU A 262 0.18 -11.25 -9.11
N GLU A 263 0.26 -11.79 -7.89
CA GLU A 263 -0.34 -11.16 -6.71
C GLU A 263 0.32 -9.81 -6.40
N TYR A 264 1.64 -9.68 -6.54
CA TYR A 264 2.36 -8.40 -6.37
C TYR A 264 1.94 -7.34 -7.38
N LEU A 265 1.80 -7.68 -8.68
CA LEU A 265 1.29 -6.76 -9.69
C LEU A 265 -0.17 -6.38 -9.39
N TRP A 266 -1.02 -7.37 -9.11
CA TRP A 266 -2.45 -7.15 -8.86
C TRP A 266 -2.74 -6.35 -7.58
N TYR A 267 -2.00 -6.61 -6.49
CA TYR A 267 -2.14 -5.90 -5.23
C TYR A 267 -1.84 -4.41 -5.36
N ASN A 268 -0.79 -4.04 -6.11
CA ASN A 268 -0.46 -2.63 -6.32
C ASN A 268 -1.43 -1.97 -7.32
N PHE A 269 -1.95 -2.71 -8.29
CA PHE A 269 -3.01 -2.24 -9.18
C PHE A 269 -4.29 -1.86 -8.39
N LEU A 270 -4.78 -2.75 -7.52
CA LEU A 270 -6.02 -2.51 -6.75
C LEU A 270 -5.97 -1.22 -5.91
N LYS A 271 -4.80 -0.86 -5.36
CA LYS A 271 -4.61 0.39 -4.60
C LYS A 271 -5.01 1.65 -5.36
N THR A 272 -4.94 1.63 -6.70
CA THR A 272 -5.39 2.75 -7.55
C THR A 272 -6.83 2.53 -8.03
N TYR A 273 -7.13 1.31 -8.50
CA TYR A 273 -8.39 0.95 -9.15
C TYR A 273 -9.63 1.00 -8.24
N GLU A 274 -9.46 0.66 -6.95
CA GLU A 274 -10.52 0.69 -5.93
C GLU A 274 -10.57 2.02 -5.14
N ALA A 275 -9.63 2.94 -5.42
CA ALA A 275 -9.48 4.23 -4.75
C ALA A 275 -9.63 5.41 -5.73
N GLU A 276 -8.59 6.22 -5.96
CA GLU A 276 -8.70 7.45 -6.76
C GLU A 276 -8.77 7.25 -8.29
N ARG A 277 -8.44 6.07 -8.82
CA ARG A 277 -8.27 5.76 -10.26
C ARG A 277 -7.25 6.64 -11.01
N ALA A 278 -6.22 7.10 -10.31
CA ALA A 278 -5.04 7.68 -10.94
C ALA A 278 -4.36 6.67 -11.90
N PRO A 279 -3.64 7.12 -12.94
CA PRO A 279 -2.98 6.22 -13.89
C PRO A 279 -1.99 5.27 -13.21
N PHE A 280 -2.18 3.97 -13.42
CA PHE A 280 -1.35 2.93 -12.80
C PHE A 280 -0.12 2.65 -13.66
N GLY A 281 1.04 3.16 -13.23
CA GLY A 281 2.31 3.05 -13.94
C GLY A 281 3.14 1.82 -13.55
N LEU A 282 3.32 0.90 -14.49
CA LEU A 282 4.29 -0.19 -14.40
C LEU A 282 5.63 0.26 -14.97
N ASN A 283 6.42 0.91 -14.13
CA ASN A 283 7.75 1.42 -14.47
C ASN A 283 8.82 0.35 -14.11
N MET A 284 9.53 -0.17 -15.10
CA MET A 284 10.45 -1.32 -14.92
C MET A 284 11.51 -1.45 -16.01
N HIS A 285 12.56 -2.24 -15.77
CA HIS A 285 13.53 -2.63 -16.79
C HIS A 285 13.18 -4.01 -17.38
N ALA A 286 13.63 -4.29 -18.60
CA ALA A 286 13.43 -5.59 -19.24
C ALA A 286 14.07 -6.78 -18.47
N ALA A 287 14.97 -6.50 -17.52
CA ALA A 287 15.58 -7.48 -16.63
C ALA A 287 14.55 -8.24 -15.76
N TRP A 288 13.37 -7.66 -15.52
CA TRP A 288 12.23 -8.35 -14.90
C TRP A 288 11.89 -9.66 -15.63
N PHE A 289 11.86 -9.63 -16.97
CA PHE A 289 11.48 -10.77 -17.81
C PHE A 289 12.59 -11.81 -18.03
N ALA A 290 13.79 -11.59 -17.50
CA ALA A 290 14.84 -12.61 -17.46
C ALA A 290 14.45 -13.82 -16.59
N TYR A 291 13.44 -13.65 -15.73
CA TYR A 291 12.77 -14.70 -14.95
C TYR A 291 11.48 -15.12 -15.69
N PRO A 292 11.40 -16.33 -16.29
CA PRO A 292 10.24 -16.76 -17.07
C PRO A 292 8.91 -16.74 -16.30
N GLU A 293 8.96 -16.95 -14.99
CA GLU A 293 7.85 -16.80 -14.05
C GLU A 293 7.31 -15.37 -13.96
N TYR A 294 8.15 -14.34 -14.04
CA TYR A 294 7.72 -12.94 -14.01
C TYR A 294 7.14 -12.50 -15.36
N LEU A 295 7.65 -13.05 -16.47
CA LEU A 295 7.07 -12.87 -17.79
C LEU A 295 5.64 -13.46 -17.84
N ARG A 296 5.45 -14.72 -17.44
CA ARG A 296 4.12 -15.36 -17.39
C ARG A 296 3.17 -14.71 -16.38
N ALA A 297 3.68 -14.23 -15.25
CA ALA A 297 2.89 -13.43 -14.32
C ALA A 297 2.42 -12.11 -14.96
N THR A 298 3.25 -11.49 -15.80
CA THR A 298 2.91 -10.23 -16.49
C THR A 298 1.92 -10.46 -17.64
N GLU A 299 2.05 -11.57 -18.38
CA GLU A 299 1.02 -12.03 -19.34
C GLU A 299 -0.33 -12.22 -18.64
N ARG A 300 -0.36 -13.03 -17.57
CA ARG A 300 -1.58 -13.29 -16.77
C ARG A 300 -2.15 -12.01 -16.13
N PHE A 301 -1.32 -11.01 -15.85
CA PHE A 301 -1.75 -9.71 -15.36
C PHE A 301 -2.42 -8.88 -16.47
N ILE A 302 -1.78 -8.76 -17.65
CA ILE A 302 -2.35 -8.08 -18.83
C ILE A 302 -3.68 -8.73 -19.24
N ASP A 303 -3.72 -10.06 -19.36
CA ASP A 303 -4.93 -10.78 -19.78
C ASP A 303 -6.07 -10.63 -18.76
N ARG A 304 -5.74 -10.47 -17.46
CA ARG A 304 -6.72 -10.17 -16.40
C ARG A 304 -7.21 -8.72 -16.43
N LEU A 305 -6.35 -7.75 -16.76
CA LEU A 305 -6.74 -6.36 -16.96
C LEU A 305 -7.68 -6.21 -18.17
N LEU A 306 -7.36 -6.87 -19.28
CA LEU A 306 -8.20 -6.86 -20.50
C LEU A 306 -9.54 -7.60 -20.35
N GLY A 307 -9.71 -8.36 -19.26
CA GLY A 307 -11.00 -8.90 -18.84
C GLY A 307 -11.96 -7.87 -18.22
N LEU A 308 -11.55 -6.61 -18.05
CA LEU A 308 -12.33 -5.54 -17.42
C LEU A 308 -12.58 -4.40 -18.42
N SER A 309 -13.85 -4.11 -18.69
CA SER A 309 -14.29 -3.21 -19.77
C SER A 309 -14.03 -1.71 -19.53
N ASP A 310 -13.57 -1.34 -18.33
CA ASP A 310 -13.27 0.03 -17.93
C ASP A 310 -11.75 0.31 -17.78
N ILE A 311 -10.91 -0.66 -18.17
CA ILE A 311 -9.44 -0.55 -18.14
C ILE A 311 -8.89 -0.28 -19.55
N TYR A 312 -7.89 0.61 -19.62
CA TYR A 312 -7.18 0.95 -20.85
C TYR A 312 -5.67 0.86 -20.62
N ILE A 313 -5.01 -0.11 -21.28
CA ILE A 313 -3.55 -0.27 -21.30
C ILE A 313 -3.00 0.54 -22.49
N ILE A 314 -2.41 1.70 -22.18
CA ILE A 314 -2.01 2.73 -23.16
C ILE A 314 -0.64 3.32 -22.82
N ASN A 315 -0.05 4.08 -23.76
CA ASN A 315 1.23 4.77 -23.54
C ASN A 315 1.05 6.11 -22.78
N VAL A 316 2.15 6.70 -22.31
CA VAL A 316 2.14 7.89 -21.46
C VAL A 316 1.69 9.14 -22.24
N LYS A 317 2.04 9.26 -23.52
CA LYS A 317 1.47 10.28 -24.44
C LYS A 317 -0.06 10.22 -24.49
N GLN A 318 -0.63 9.03 -24.70
CA GLN A 318 -2.09 8.82 -24.73
C GLN A 318 -2.75 9.08 -23.38
N MET A 319 -2.11 8.71 -22.26
CA MET A 319 -2.55 9.07 -20.91
C MET A 319 -2.59 10.60 -20.75
N LEU A 320 -1.53 11.32 -21.15
CA LEU A 320 -1.46 12.78 -21.06
C LEU A 320 -2.48 13.46 -21.98
N ASP A 321 -2.80 12.89 -23.14
CA ASP A 321 -3.87 13.41 -24.01
C ASP A 321 -5.27 13.22 -23.39
N TRP A 322 -5.48 12.19 -22.55
CA TRP A 322 -6.65 12.12 -21.67
C TRP A 322 -6.59 13.14 -20.53
N MET A 323 -5.45 13.33 -19.88
CA MET A 323 -5.29 14.37 -18.84
C MET A 323 -5.59 15.78 -19.37
N ARG A 324 -5.19 16.07 -20.60
CA ARG A 324 -5.50 17.31 -21.33
C ARG A 324 -6.99 17.45 -21.68
N LYS A 325 -7.72 16.35 -21.79
CA LYS A 325 -9.16 16.31 -22.13
C LYS A 325 -9.90 15.13 -21.46
N PRO A 326 -10.14 15.20 -20.14
CA PRO A 326 -10.70 14.07 -19.38
C PRO A 326 -12.04 13.63 -19.95
N THR A 327 -12.16 12.34 -20.23
CA THR A 327 -13.31 11.75 -20.92
C THR A 327 -13.85 10.58 -20.12
N SER A 328 -15.12 10.68 -19.75
CA SER A 328 -15.89 9.66 -19.01
C SER A 328 -15.97 8.34 -19.78
N LEU A 329 -15.98 7.21 -19.06
CA LEU A 329 -16.20 5.85 -19.58
C LEU A 329 -17.33 5.75 -20.61
N ALA A 330 -18.48 6.40 -20.35
CA ALA A 330 -19.63 6.42 -21.27
C ALA A 330 -19.39 7.07 -22.66
N LYS A 331 -18.18 7.57 -22.92
CA LYS A 331 -17.75 8.19 -24.20
C LYS A 331 -16.37 7.70 -24.67
N ILE A 332 -15.64 6.95 -23.85
CA ILE A 332 -14.20 6.74 -24.02
C ILE A 332 -13.85 5.90 -25.25
N GLU A 333 -14.72 4.98 -25.67
CA GLU A 333 -14.57 4.20 -26.91
C GLU A 333 -14.42 5.09 -28.15
N THR A 334 -15.03 6.28 -28.13
CA THR A 334 -15.00 7.26 -29.22
C THR A 334 -13.93 8.36 -29.03
N PHE A 335 -13.07 8.25 -28.01
CA PHE A 335 -12.07 9.25 -27.69
C PHE A 335 -10.93 9.23 -28.72
N LYS A 336 -10.95 10.19 -29.66
CA LYS A 336 -10.03 10.22 -30.82
C LYS A 336 -8.54 9.96 -30.49
N PRO A 337 -7.93 10.55 -29.44
CA PRO A 337 -6.51 10.29 -29.12
C PRO A 337 -6.17 8.84 -28.76
N TRP A 338 -7.16 8.00 -28.44
CA TRP A 338 -6.99 6.56 -28.21
C TRP A 338 -7.52 5.71 -29.38
N SER A 339 -7.98 6.35 -30.47
CA SER A 339 -8.46 5.65 -31.66
C SER A 339 -7.30 5.14 -32.52
N CYS A 340 -7.44 3.96 -33.10
CA CYS A 340 -6.37 3.29 -33.84
C CYS A 340 -6.09 3.90 -35.24
N SER A 341 -6.67 5.08 -35.52
CA SER A 341 -6.52 5.83 -36.78
C SER A 341 -5.07 6.26 -37.02
N ASP A 342 -4.37 6.66 -35.95
CA ASP A 342 -3.03 7.25 -36.05
C ASP A 342 -1.93 6.21 -36.37
N ILE A 343 -2.27 4.91 -36.31
CA ILE A 343 -1.38 3.78 -36.66
C ILE A 343 -1.31 3.55 -38.19
N GLN A 344 -2.25 4.08 -38.99
CA GLN A 344 -2.33 3.78 -40.44
C GLN A 344 -1.71 4.84 -41.37
N THR A 345 -1.20 5.95 -40.82
CA THR A 345 -0.76 7.10 -41.64
C THR A 345 0.56 6.90 -42.39
N THR A 346 1.42 5.97 -41.99
CA THR A 346 2.71 5.68 -42.66
C THR A 346 2.59 4.69 -43.83
N THR A 347 1.63 3.76 -43.79
CA THR A 347 1.60 2.61 -44.71
C THR A 347 0.91 2.84 -46.07
N GLN A 348 0.27 3.99 -46.30
CA GLN A 348 -0.38 4.31 -47.60
C GLN A 348 0.34 5.36 -48.46
N ALA A 349 1.60 5.69 -48.16
CA ALA A 349 2.41 6.62 -48.94
C ALA A 349 3.34 5.94 -49.99
N SER A 350 3.08 4.69 -50.41
CA SER A 350 3.90 3.98 -51.41
C SER A 350 3.13 2.88 -52.18
N SER A 351 2.07 3.23 -52.92
CA SER A 351 1.35 2.28 -53.78
C SER A 351 0.72 2.89 -55.05
N THR A 352 1.48 3.71 -55.80
CA THR A 352 1.09 4.15 -57.16
C THR A 352 1.96 3.54 -58.26
N SER A 353 1.42 2.50 -58.89
CA SER A 353 1.66 2.05 -60.28
C SER A 353 3.10 1.84 -60.79
N SER A 354 3.45 0.57 -60.97
CA SER A 354 4.13 0.12 -62.20
C SER A 354 3.52 -1.22 -62.65
N THR A 355 3.39 -1.43 -63.97
CA THR A 355 2.57 -2.52 -64.55
C THR A 355 3.44 -3.42 -65.41
N THR A 356 3.35 -4.75 -65.29
CA THR A 356 3.55 -5.70 -66.42
C THR A 356 3.12 -7.14 -66.07
N SER A 357 2.92 -7.96 -67.11
CA SER A 357 2.37 -9.32 -67.07
C SER A 357 3.42 -10.43 -67.38
N PRO A 358 3.17 -11.71 -67.06
CA PRO A 358 4.20 -12.76 -67.00
C PRO A 358 4.28 -13.69 -68.24
N PRO A 359 5.34 -14.52 -68.32
CA PRO A 359 5.29 -15.85 -68.95
C PRO A 359 5.79 -17.01 -68.02
N PRO A 360 5.55 -18.30 -68.35
CA PRO A 360 5.64 -19.42 -67.38
C PRO A 360 6.57 -20.61 -67.74
N SER A 361 6.63 -21.61 -66.83
CA SER A 361 7.18 -22.98 -66.98
C SER A 361 8.72 -23.12 -67.04
N SER A 362 9.36 -24.28 -66.79
CA SER A 362 8.87 -25.67 -66.62
C SER A 362 9.70 -26.49 -65.58
N SER A 363 9.17 -27.64 -65.16
CA SER A 363 9.78 -28.58 -64.18
C SER A 363 10.73 -29.64 -64.80
N SER A 364 11.23 -30.58 -63.97
CA SER A 364 11.98 -31.84 -64.30
C SER A 364 13.52 -31.74 -64.38
N LEU A 365 14.34 -32.73 -63.99
CA LEU A 365 14.08 -34.09 -63.43
C LEU A 365 15.26 -34.61 -62.57
N THR A 366 15.01 -35.70 -61.83
CA THR A 366 15.86 -36.54 -60.93
C THR A 366 17.34 -36.82 -61.26
N LEU A 367 18.12 -37.15 -60.23
CA LEU A 367 18.81 -38.47 -60.13
C LEU A 367 19.20 -38.85 -58.67
N SER A 368 19.61 -40.11 -58.44
CA SER A 368 19.63 -40.77 -57.11
C SER A 368 21.01 -41.33 -56.69
N ILE A 369 21.11 -41.72 -55.41
CA ILE A 369 22.35 -42.10 -54.71
C ILE A 369 22.71 -43.59 -54.90
N THR A 370 23.99 -43.90 -55.13
CA THR A 370 24.66 -45.12 -54.61
C THR A 370 26.18 -44.87 -54.46
N ALA A 371 26.89 -45.64 -53.64
CA ALA A 371 28.28 -45.35 -53.21
C ALA A 371 29.25 -46.54 -53.34
N GLN A 372 30.57 -46.30 -53.34
CA GLN A 372 31.56 -47.24 -52.74
C GLN A 372 33.01 -46.70 -52.54
N THR A 373 33.44 -46.66 -51.26
CA THR A 373 34.77 -47.04 -50.68
C THR A 373 36.14 -46.43 -51.08
N ARG A 374 36.95 -46.20 -50.01
CA ARG A 374 38.44 -46.04 -49.92
C ARG A 374 39.04 -44.72 -50.46
N THR A 375 40.14 -44.16 -49.92
CA THR A 375 41.17 -44.65 -48.95
C THR A 375 41.48 -43.63 -47.82
N THR A 376 42.41 -43.96 -46.92
CA THR A 376 42.74 -43.23 -45.65
C THR A 376 43.97 -42.29 -45.72
N SER A 377 43.98 -41.18 -44.96
CA SER A 377 45.05 -40.89 -43.95
C SER A 377 44.88 -39.59 -43.13
N LYS A 378 45.08 -39.71 -41.80
CA LYS A 378 45.50 -38.74 -40.75
C LYS A 378 45.63 -37.23 -41.07
N SER A 379 45.08 -36.39 -40.17
CA SER A 379 45.89 -35.54 -39.27
C SER A 379 45.09 -35.15 -37.99
N SER A 380 45.72 -34.47 -37.03
CA SER A 380 45.27 -34.25 -35.64
C SER A 380 44.45 -32.97 -35.39
N VAL A 381 43.58 -33.01 -34.37
CA VAL A 381 42.83 -31.85 -33.84
C VAL A 381 43.40 -31.40 -32.49
N LEU A 382 43.41 -30.09 -32.25
CA LEU A 382 43.52 -29.46 -30.92
C LEU A 382 42.36 -28.46 -30.75
N PRO A 383 41.75 -28.34 -29.56
CA PRO A 383 40.63 -27.42 -29.32
C PRO A 383 41.11 -25.96 -29.09
N PRO A 384 40.30 -24.95 -29.46
CA PRO A 384 40.64 -23.53 -29.27
C PRO A 384 40.36 -23.03 -27.85
N SER A 385 41.11 -22.00 -27.44
CA SER A 385 41.04 -21.36 -26.12
C SER A 385 39.83 -20.44 -25.96
N PHE A 386 39.22 -20.42 -24.76
CA PHE A 386 38.33 -19.33 -24.34
C PHE A 386 39.15 -18.07 -24.00
N ILE A 387 38.63 -16.90 -24.37
CA ILE A 387 39.14 -15.59 -23.96
C ILE A 387 38.08 -14.91 -23.09
N GLN A 388 38.47 -14.46 -21.89
CA GLN A 388 37.60 -13.65 -21.03
C GLN A 388 37.56 -12.20 -21.49
N ILE A 389 36.41 -11.56 -21.38
CA ILE A 389 36.25 -10.11 -21.42
C ILE A 389 36.08 -9.62 -19.97
N GLN A 390 36.75 -8.53 -19.60
CA GLN A 390 36.67 -7.94 -18.26
C GLN A 390 35.63 -6.81 -18.22
N PHE A 391 34.87 -6.74 -17.12
CA PHE A 391 34.08 -5.57 -16.75
C PHE A 391 34.89 -4.63 -15.83
N PRO A 392 34.67 -3.30 -15.89
CA PRO A 392 35.32 -2.34 -14.99
C PRO A 392 34.81 -2.44 -13.55
N ARG A 393 35.59 -1.92 -12.59
CA ARG A 393 35.33 -2.04 -11.14
C ARG A 393 34.24 -1.09 -10.65
N ILE A 394 33.28 -1.63 -9.91
CA ILE A 394 32.44 -0.86 -8.96
C ILE A 394 33.17 -0.77 -7.62
N MET A 395 32.96 0.31 -6.86
CA MET A 395 33.56 0.49 -5.52
C MET A 395 32.76 -0.26 -4.43
N ASN A 396 33.46 -0.94 -3.54
CA ASN A 396 32.84 -1.67 -2.41
C ASN A 396 32.39 -0.72 -1.30
N VAL A 397 31.16 -0.94 -0.81
CA VAL A 397 30.75 -0.62 0.57
C VAL A 397 30.49 -1.97 1.26
N PRO A 398 31.04 -2.24 2.46
CA PRO A 398 31.11 -3.60 2.98
C PRO A 398 29.81 -4.08 3.64
N GLN A 399 29.35 -5.27 3.23
CA GLN A 399 28.59 -6.17 4.08
C GLN A 399 29.37 -7.49 4.20
N ASN A 400 29.64 -7.94 5.42
CA ASN A 400 30.23 -9.26 5.65
C ASN A 400 29.09 -10.31 5.69
N PRO A 401 29.25 -11.46 5.01
CA PRO A 401 28.25 -12.52 5.01
C PRO A 401 28.37 -13.42 6.25
N LEU A 402 27.30 -14.17 6.52
CA LEU A 402 27.38 -15.47 7.17
C LEU A 402 26.73 -16.49 6.25
N GLU A 403 27.49 -17.53 5.88
CA GLU A 403 27.04 -18.55 4.95
C GLU A 403 26.00 -19.48 5.58
N SER A 404 25.01 -19.85 4.78
CA SER A 404 24.28 -21.10 4.99
C SER A 404 24.95 -22.20 4.17
N ASP A 405 25.04 -23.42 4.70
CA ASP A 405 24.66 -24.56 3.86
C ASP A 405 23.97 -25.67 4.66
N LYS A 406 23.27 -26.54 3.93
CA LYS A 406 22.30 -27.52 4.42
C LYS A 406 22.87 -28.93 4.26
N THR A 407 22.63 -29.82 5.23
CA THR A 407 22.37 -31.23 4.89
C THR A 407 21.55 -31.99 5.94
N ARG A 408 20.27 -32.17 5.57
CA ARG A 408 19.35 -33.25 5.93
C ARG A 408 19.97 -34.52 6.53
N LEU A 409 19.41 -35.00 7.64
CA LEU A 409 19.23 -36.44 7.90
C LEU A 409 18.01 -36.70 8.79
N GLU A 410 17.33 -37.83 8.56
CA GLU A 410 16.22 -38.32 9.39
C GLU A 410 16.68 -39.46 10.33
N ASN A 411 15.81 -39.84 11.26
CA ASN A 411 15.88 -41.00 12.17
C ASN A 411 16.93 -40.96 13.31
N ARG A 412 16.39 -40.90 14.54
CA ARG A 412 17.08 -41.28 15.78
C ARG A 412 17.01 -42.80 15.98
N THR A 413 18.11 -43.42 16.43
CA THR A 413 18.01 -44.56 17.36
C THR A 413 19.23 -44.67 18.29
N ASN A 414 18.95 -44.70 19.59
CA ASN A 414 19.65 -45.40 20.67
C ASN A 414 21.16 -45.24 20.97
N MET A 415 21.39 -44.80 22.22
CA MET A 415 22.24 -45.43 23.26
C MET A 415 23.74 -45.07 23.47
N THR A 416 23.97 -44.59 24.71
CA THR A 416 25.06 -44.94 25.67
C THR A 416 26.53 -44.55 25.45
N SER A 417 26.96 -43.60 26.30
CA SER A 417 27.98 -43.77 27.37
C SER A 417 29.49 -43.71 27.06
N LEU A 418 30.23 -43.16 28.04
CA LEU A 418 31.69 -43.01 28.18
C LEU A 418 32.40 -42.14 27.10
N GLY A 419 33.44 -41.34 27.41
CA GLY A 419 33.97 -40.90 28.71
C GLY A 419 35.45 -40.47 28.69
N ILE A 420 35.85 -39.68 29.70
CA ILE A 420 37.21 -39.60 30.30
C ILE A 420 38.32 -38.73 29.60
N LEU A 421 38.93 -37.83 30.40
CA LEU A 421 40.18 -37.02 30.24
C LEU A 421 40.26 -36.01 29.05
N ARG A 422 40.68 -34.73 29.15
CA ARG A 422 41.71 -33.96 29.92
C ARG A 422 43.16 -34.03 29.41
N PHE A 423 43.62 -32.93 28.77
CA PHE A 423 44.95 -32.27 28.87
C PHE A 423 44.73 -30.82 28.35
N THR A 424 44.69 -29.74 29.15
CA THR A 424 45.76 -28.97 29.83
C THR A 424 46.73 -28.18 28.93
N GLU A 425 46.65 -26.86 29.04
CA GLU A 425 47.76 -25.86 29.01
C GLU A 425 48.67 -25.75 27.78
N ASN A 426 48.58 -24.61 27.07
CA ASN A 426 49.48 -23.49 27.36
C ASN A 426 49.03 -22.14 26.75
N SER A 427 49.43 -21.03 27.38
CA SER A 427 49.22 -19.66 26.89
C SER A 427 50.32 -18.73 27.39
N GLY A 428 50.91 -17.88 26.54
CA GLY A 428 52.07 -17.09 26.96
C GLY A 428 52.25 -15.74 26.27
N ARG A 429 51.94 -14.66 27.02
CA ARG A 429 52.56 -13.30 27.01
C ARG A 429 52.45 -12.48 25.70
N SER A 430 52.51 -11.14 25.69
CA SER A 430 52.27 -10.02 26.65
C SER A 430 52.27 -8.72 25.78
N ASN A 431 52.32 -7.44 26.19
CA ASN A 431 52.43 -6.63 27.41
C ASN A 431 52.09 -5.16 26.99
N SER A 432 51.94 -4.13 27.82
CA SER A 432 51.08 -3.88 28.99
C SER A 432 51.08 -2.36 29.26
N GLN A 433 50.12 -1.80 30.02
CA GLN A 433 50.30 -0.83 31.15
C GLN A 433 48.90 -0.36 31.64
N ARG A 434 48.52 -0.56 32.92
CA ARG A 434 48.70 0.30 34.12
C ARG A 434 47.82 1.57 34.13
N ASN A 435 47.20 2.00 35.24
CA ASN A 435 47.42 1.73 36.67
C ASN A 435 46.10 1.53 37.49
N SER A 436 46.20 0.70 38.55
CA SER A 436 45.79 0.89 39.97
C SER A 436 44.40 1.48 40.35
N SER A 437 43.71 1.04 41.43
CA SER A 437 44.18 0.49 42.72
C SER A 437 43.27 -0.61 43.33
N LYS A 438 43.71 -1.20 44.46
CA LYS A 438 43.11 -2.30 45.27
C LYS A 438 42.90 -1.81 46.74
N PRO A 439 42.36 -2.59 47.73
CA PRO A 439 41.85 -3.98 47.70
C PRO A 439 40.49 -4.25 48.41
N GLN A 440 40.08 -5.53 48.34
CA GLN A 440 39.08 -6.27 49.14
C GLN A 440 39.57 -6.56 50.60
N PRO A 441 38.84 -7.24 51.54
CA PRO A 441 37.94 -8.43 51.41
C PRO A 441 36.49 -8.14 51.93
N SER A 442 35.55 -9.04 52.30
CA SER A 442 35.56 -10.46 52.74
C SER A 442 34.27 -11.24 52.42
N SER A 443 34.22 -12.52 52.78
CA SER A 443 33.07 -13.46 52.78
C SER A 443 32.34 -13.49 54.16
N SER A 444 31.23 -14.19 54.44
CA SER A 444 30.89 -15.59 54.10
C SER A 444 29.47 -16.06 54.52
N GLN A 445 28.98 -17.13 53.86
CA GLN A 445 27.97 -18.13 54.30
C GLN A 445 26.51 -17.70 54.64
N GLN A 446 25.53 -18.60 54.87
CA GLN A 446 24.97 -19.71 54.04
C GLN A 446 23.70 -20.27 54.72
N PHE A 447 22.70 -20.77 53.95
CA PHE A 447 21.46 -21.47 54.43
C PHE A 447 20.47 -20.61 55.27
N SER A 448 19.17 -20.90 55.44
CA SER A 448 18.21 -21.84 54.82
C SER A 448 16.75 -21.41 55.11
N HIS A 449 15.75 -21.87 54.33
CA HIS A 449 14.33 -21.73 54.66
C HIS A 449 13.89 -22.59 55.87
N PRO A 450 12.77 -22.25 56.52
CA PRO A 450 11.54 -23.03 56.30
C PRO A 450 10.27 -22.18 56.04
N MET A 451 9.14 -22.86 55.77
CA MET A 451 7.80 -22.27 55.52
C MET A 451 6.89 -22.29 56.77
N ILE A 452 5.60 -21.95 56.56
CA ILE A 452 4.44 -21.98 57.48
C ILE A 452 4.36 -20.71 58.35
N ALA A 453 3.46 -19.71 58.19
CA ALA A 453 2.08 -19.54 57.69
C ALA A 453 1.04 -19.35 58.82
N ILE A 454 -0.15 -18.84 58.44
CA ILE A 454 -1.40 -18.66 59.21
C ILE A 454 -1.67 -17.27 59.84
N ASP A 455 -2.92 -16.84 59.65
CA ASP A 455 -3.77 -15.81 60.28
C ASP A 455 -3.61 -14.29 60.11
N ARG A 456 -4.79 -13.68 59.91
CA ARG A 456 -5.14 -12.26 60.09
C ARG A 456 -5.64 -12.03 61.52
N PRO A 457 -5.71 -10.77 61.97
CA PRO A 457 -7.00 -10.33 62.52
C PRO A 457 -7.52 -8.97 62.02
N SER A 458 -8.82 -8.81 62.27
CA SER A 458 -9.76 -7.68 62.17
C SER A 458 -9.29 -6.21 62.12
N GLN A 459 -10.14 -5.40 61.48
CA GLN A 459 -10.18 -3.92 61.52
C GLN A 459 -10.45 -3.37 62.94
N GLN A 460 -9.97 -2.14 63.24
CA GLN A 460 -10.84 -0.95 63.42
C GLN A 460 -10.05 0.36 63.65
N GLN A 461 -10.60 1.45 63.09
CA GLN A 461 -10.70 2.85 63.56
C GLN A 461 -9.73 3.41 64.65
N ALA A 462 -9.25 4.66 64.61
CA ALA A 462 -9.36 5.75 63.62
C ALA A 462 -8.42 6.95 63.99
N ALA A 463 -8.48 8.02 63.18
CA ALA A 463 -8.05 9.40 63.44
C ALA A 463 -6.55 9.78 63.36
N GLY A 464 -6.23 10.56 62.32
CA GLY A 464 -5.36 11.75 62.42
C GLY A 464 -3.85 11.57 62.34
N TYR A 465 -3.27 11.87 61.18
CA TYR A 465 -2.39 13.05 61.02
C TYR A 465 -2.26 13.41 59.54
N VAL A 466 -2.27 14.71 59.21
CA VAL A 466 -2.00 15.20 57.85
C VAL A 466 -0.49 15.44 57.71
N ASN A 467 0.11 14.94 56.64
CA ASN A 467 1.35 15.49 56.09
C ASN A 467 1.45 15.18 54.60
N ASN A 468 1.84 16.18 53.80
CA ASN A 468 1.97 16.06 52.36
C ASN A 468 3.39 15.65 51.97
N SER A 469 3.52 14.64 51.11
CA SER A 469 4.70 14.47 50.26
C SER A 469 4.28 13.74 48.99
N GLU A 470 4.17 14.46 47.88
CA GLU A 470 3.82 13.89 46.58
C GLU A 470 5.04 13.22 45.92
N SER A 471 4.87 12.00 45.40
CA SER A 471 5.83 11.39 44.46
C SER A 471 5.15 10.44 43.46
N SER A 472 4.56 11.05 42.43
CA SER A 472 4.60 10.57 41.04
C SER A 472 4.32 9.07 40.75
N GLN A 473 3.04 8.68 40.70
CA GLN A 473 2.53 7.84 39.61
C GLN A 473 1.21 8.42 39.11
N GLY A 474 1.20 8.89 37.86
CA GLY A 474 0.06 9.61 37.28
C GLY A 474 -1.00 8.69 36.71
N GLN A 475 -1.95 8.23 37.54
CA GLN A 475 -3.19 7.64 37.02
C GLN A 475 -3.97 8.69 36.23
N LEU A 476 -4.13 8.46 34.92
CA LEU A 476 -4.98 9.27 34.04
C LEU A 476 -6.46 9.00 34.33
N LEU A 477 -6.95 9.59 35.43
CA LEU A 477 -8.37 9.72 35.71
C LEU A 477 -8.94 10.80 34.78
N GLY A 478 -9.56 10.36 33.68
CA GLY A 478 -10.38 11.20 32.82
C GLY A 478 -11.54 11.85 33.57
N ARG A 479 -11.86 13.08 33.15
CA ARG A 479 -12.70 14.01 33.92
C ARG A 479 -13.77 14.63 33.06
N ARG A 480 -15.01 14.51 33.50
CA ARG A 480 -16.11 15.38 33.07
C ARG A 480 -16.29 16.46 34.13
N ASP A 481 -16.22 17.73 33.73
CA ASP A 481 -16.33 18.90 34.62
C ASP A 481 -15.38 18.83 35.84
N GLY A 482 -14.16 18.33 35.61
CA GLY A 482 -13.14 18.13 36.64
C GLY A 482 -13.32 16.91 37.56
N LYS A 483 -14.41 16.14 37.41
CA LYS A 483 -14.77 15.00 38.28
C LYS A 483 -14.44 13.66 37.61
N ALA A 484 -13.85 12.74 38.36
CA ALA A 484 -13.58 11.37 37.91
C ALA A 484 -14.88 10.55 37.72
N CYS A 485 -14.82 9.52 36.88
CA CYS A 485 -15.93 8.59 36.67
C CYS A 485 -16.20 7.72 37.90
N LEU A 486 -17.45 7.70 38.37
CA LEU A 486 -17.93 6.91 39.51
C LEU A 486 -19.23 6.21 39.11
N GLN A 487 -19.12 4.90 38.85
CA GLN A 487 -20.25 4.09 38.40
C GLN A 487 -21.39 4.08 39.44
N SER A 488 -22.63 4.31 38.98
CA SER A 488 -23.83 4.51 39.79
C SER A 488 -23.89 5.82 40.61
N VAL A 489 -22.97 6.77 40.39
CA VAL A 489 -22.93 8.08 41.10
C VAL A 489 -22.94 9.26 40.12
N ASN A 490 -22.18 9.18 39.03
CA ASN A 490 -22.22 10.16 37.92
C ASN A 490 -22.21 9.49 36.53
N CYS A 491 -22.21 8.16 36.48
CA CYS A 491 -22.22 7.36 35.26
C CYS A 491 -23.14 6.15 35.47
N TYR A 492 -24.19 6.04 34.65
CA TYR A 492 -25.33 5.15 34.87
C TYR A 492 -25.62 4.26 33.64
N PRO A 493 -25.75 2.93 33.82
CA PRO A 493 -26.23 2.03 32.76
C PRO A 493 -27.67 2.34 32.33
N PRO A 494 -28.07 2.03 31.09
CA PRO A 494 -27.26 1.42 30.01
C PRO A 494 -26.44 2.45 29.22
N SER A 495 -26.58 3.75 29.50
CA SER A 495 -26.00 4.83 28.69
C SER A 495 -24.56 5.22 29.04
N CYS A 496 -24.06 4.88 30.23
CA CYS A 496 -22.71 5.21 30.67
C CYS A 496 -22.09 4.10 31.53
N PHE A 497 -20.87 3.70 31.17
CA PHE A 497 -20.01 2.77 31.89
C PHE A 497 -18.61 3.39 32.09
N CYS A 498 -18.07 3.30 33.32
CA CYS A 498 -16.70 3.71 33.61
C CYS A 498 -15.72 2.60 33.24
N ARG A 499 -14.48 2.95 32.84
CA ARG A 499 -13.37 1.97 32.76
C ARG A 499 -13.27 1.18 34.06
N SER A 500 -13.30 -0.14 33.95
CA SER A 500 -13.36 -1.06 35.10
C SER A 500 -12.64 -2.37 34.79
N LEU A 501 -11.94 -2.92 35.78
CA LEU A 501 -11.43 -4.31 35.74
C LEU A 501 -12.44 -5.31 36.34
N SER A 502 -13.50 -4.80 36.98
CA SER A 502 -14.61 -5.59 37.55
C SER A 502 -15.83 -5.61 36.62
N PRO A 503 -16.66 -6.67 36.65
CA PRO A 503 -17.83 -6.80 35.79
C PRO A 503 -18.83 -5.63 35.86
N PRO A 504 -19.58 -5.37 34.78
CA PRO A 504 -20.66 -4.38 34.78
C PRO A 504 -21.69 -4.66 35.87
N SER A 505 -22.38 -3.61 36.31
CA SER A 505 -23.47 -3.68 37.30
C SER A 505 -23.12 -4.36 38.64
N LYS A 506 -21.81 -4.43 39.00
CA LYS A 506 -21.29 -5.08 40.22
C LYS A 506 -21.60 -6.58 40.31
N LEU A 507 -21.74 -7.25 39.17
CA LEU A 507 -21.93 -8.70 39.10
C LEU A 507 -20.68 -9.46 39.58
N SER A 508 -20.88 -10.64 40.17
CA SER A 508 -19.76 -11.53 40.54
C SER A 508 -19.21 -12.22 39.30
N SER A 509 -17.87 -12.25 39.15
CA SER A 509 -17.21 -13.00 38.06
C SER A 509 -17.49 -14.50 38.11
N VAL A 510 -17.87 -15.04 39.28
CA VAL A 510 -18.30 -16.43 39.45
C VAL A 510 -19.65 -16.72 38.77
N THR A 511 -20.50 -15.70 38.61
CA THR A 511 -21.92 -15.85 38.21
C THR A 511 -22.25 -15.20 36.87
N ILE A 512 -21.27 -14.97 36.01
CA ILE A 512 -21.45 -14.42 34.66
C ILE A 512 -20.78 -15.33 33.62
N PRO A 513 -21.29 -15.35 32.36
CA PRO A 513 -20.59 -16.01 31.27
C PRO A 513 -19.24 -15.35 30.99
N GLN A 514 -18.27 -16.13 30.52
CA GLN A 514 -17.08 -15.56 29.90
C GLN A 514 -17.40 -15.20 28.45
N ILE A 515 -17.11 -13.96 28.07
CA ILE A 515 -17.28 -13.50 26.69
C ILE A 515 -15.96 -13.67 25.95
N VAL A 516 -16.02 -14.27 24.76
CA VAL A 516 -14.99 -14.21 23.73
C VAL A 516 -15.60 -13.41 22.57
N TYR A 517 -14.91 -12.37 22.11
CA TYR A 517 -15.28 -11.67 20.88
C TYR A 517 -14.28 -11.98 19.76
N LEU A 518 -14.79 -12.15 18.54
CA LEU A 518 -13.97 -12.28 17.34
C LEU A 518 -14.15 -11.04 16.47
N ALA A 519 -13.05 -10.37 16.18
CA ALA A 519 -12.96 -9.23 15.28
C ALA A 519 -12.05 -9.58 14.10
N ILE A 520 -12.52 -9.33 12.87
CA ILE A 520 -11.77 -9.63 11.65
C ILE A 520 -11.74 -8.41 10.74
N ASP A 521 -10.56 -7.95 10.38
CA ASP A 521 -10.38 -6.88 9.39
C ASP A 521 -10.29 -7.51 7.98
N SER A 522 -11.22 -7.15 7.08
CA SER A 522 -11.40 -7.90 5.82
C SER A 522 -12.19 -7.15 4.74
N HIS A 523 -11.76 -7.23 3.49
CA HIS A 523 -12.67 -7.12 2.34
C HIS A 523 -13.48 -8.43 2.20
N ILE A 524 -14.77 -8.34 1.96
CA ILE A 524 -15.69 -9.49 1.84
C ILE A 524 -15.89 -9.79 0.35
N ASP A 525 -14.99 -10.62 -0.19
CA ASP A 525 -14.84 -10.91 -1.61
C ASP A 525 -14.83 -12.44 -1.89
N ALA A 526 -14.49 -12.85 -3.11
CA ALA A 526 -14.41 -14.27 -3.47
C ALA A 526 -13.21 -15.02 -2.85
N ARG A 527 -12.18 -14.31 -2.35
CA ARG A 527 -11.01 -14.87 -1.69
C ARG A 527 -11.28 -15.13 -0.21
N THR A 528 -11.89 -14.17 0.49
CA THR A 528 -12.11 -14.21 1.94
C THR A 528 -13.40 -14.91 2.34
N PHE A 529 -14.46 -14.84 1.52
CA PHE A 529 -15.75 -15.44 1.86
C PHE A 529 -15.68 -16.96 2.11
N PRO A 530 -14.97 -17.80 1.33
CA PRO A 530 -14.89 -19.24 1.61
C PRO A 530 -14.30 -19.61 2.99
N PRO A 531 -13.14 -19.08 3.44
CA PRO A 531 -12.64 -19.37 4.78
C PRO A 531 -13.45 -18.70 5.91
N LEU A 532 -14.04 -17.51 5.68
CA LEU A 532 -15.00 -16.93 6.63
C LEU A 532 -16.21 -17.87 6.82
N MET A 533 -16.74 -18.46 5.75
CA MET A 533 -17.84 -19.43 5.79
C MET A 533 -17.47 -20.78 6.41
N GLN A 534 -16.19 -21.13 6.54
CA GLN A 534 -15.76 -22.29 7.32
C GLN A 534 -15.91 -22.02 8.82
N VAL A 535 -15.52 -20.82 9.28
CA VAL A 535 -15.72 -20.37 10.67
C VAL A 535 -17.21 -20.20 10.98
N PHE A 536 -17.92 -19.39 10.18
CA PHE A 536 -19.34 -19.04 10.36
C PHE A 536 -20.29 -19.99 9.63
N SER A 537 -19.90 -21.26 9.50
CA SER A 537 -20.70 -22.33 8.90
C SER A 537 -22.04 -22.53 9.62
N GLY A 538 -22.10 -22.25 10.92
CA GLY A 538 -23.28 -22.36 11.79
C GLY A 538 -23.38 -23.68 12.57
N PHE A 539 -22.39 -24.56 12.46
CA PHE A 539 -22.30 -25.80 13.25
C PHE A 539 -21.91 -25.53 14.71
N ARG A 540 -20.95 -24.63 14.94
CA ARG A 540 -20.56 -24.17 16.29
C ARG A 540 -21.64 -23.26 16.86
N LYS A 541 -22.05 -23.55 18.08
CA LYS A 541 -23.14 -22.87 18.79
C LYS A 541 -22.74 -22.52 20.20
N ASN A 542 -23.23 -21.37 20.64
CA ASN A 542 -23.18 -20.92 22.02
C ASN A 542 -24.12 -21.76 22.92
N PRO A 543 -23.98 -21.75 24.25
CA PRO A 543 -24.84 -22.52 25.16
C PRO A 543 -26.34 -22.17 25.11
N ASN A 544 -26.71 -21.04 24.51
CA ASN A 544 -28.10 -20.66 24.18
C ASN A 544 -28.65 -21.33 22.90
N GLY A 545 -27.85 -22.11 22.18
CA GLY A 545 -28.21 -22.78 20.93
C GLY A 545 -28.09 -21.92 19.65
N CYS A 546 -27.76 -20.63 19.76
CA CYS A 546 -27.50 -19.76 18.61
C CYS A 546 -26.07 -19.98 18.06
N PRO A 547 -25.80 -19.72 16.77
CA PRO A 547 -24.45 -19.82 16.20
C PRO A 547 -23.42 -18.94 16.93
N ILE A 548 -22.13 -19.27 16.77
CA ILE A 548 -21.06 -18.32 17.09
C ILE A 548 -21.09 -17.12 16.11
N SER A 549 -20.68 -15.95 16.59
CA SER A 549 -20.68 -14.70 15.82
C SER A 549 -19.32 -14.00 15.90
N ALA A 550 -19.16 -12.95 15.10
CA ALA A 550 -18.01 -12.06 15.01
C ALA A 550 -18.45 -10.70 14.47
N THR A 551 -17.57 -9.70 14.62
CA THR A 551 -17.65 -8.42 13.91
C THR A 551 -16.57 -8.40 12.82
N ILE A 552 -16.96 -8.28 11.55
CA ILE A 552 -16.02 -8.06 10.45
C ILE A 552 -15.96 -6.55 10.18
N PHE A 553 -14.78 -5.96 10.34
CA PHE A 553 -14.53 -4.57 9.96
C PHE A 553 -14.10 -4.52 8.50
N SER A 554 -14.93 -3.89 7.68
CA SER A 554 -14.79 -3.91 6.24
C SER A 554 -14.83 -2.49 5.67
N PRO A 555 -14.05 -2.16 4.62
CA PRO A 555 -14.19 -0.90 3.91
C PRO A 555 -15.61 -0.75 3.31
N ILE A 556 -16.04 0.47 3.03
CA ILE A 556 -17.37 0.70 2.43
C ILE A 556 -17.44 0.11 0.99
N THR A 557 -16.34 0.17 0.26
CA THR A 557 -16.18 -0.23 -1.15
C THR A 557 -15.52 -1.62 -1.29
N GLY A 558 -15.44 -2.14 -2.51
CA GLY A 558 -14.81 -3.45 -2.83
C GLY A 558 -15.60 -4.71 -2.42
N ASN A 559 -16.58 -4.56 -1.51
CA ASN A 559 -17.36 -5.67 -0.97
C ASN A 559 -18.38 -6.26 -1.93
N ASN A 560 -18.49 -7.60 -1.96
CA ASN A 560 -19.55 -8.31 -2.67
C ASN A 560 -20.86 -8.33 -1.84
N PRO A 561 -21.98 -7.72 -2.32
CA PRO A 561 -23.19 -7.61 -1.52
C PRO A 561 -23.86 -8.96 -1.18
N LEU A 562 -23.69 -10.00 -2.01
CA LEU A 562 -24.26 -11.32 -1.74
C LEU A 562 -23.52 -12.01 -0.59
N TYR A 563 -22.18 -11.94 -0.58
CA TYR A 563 -21.37 -12.51 0.50
C TYR A 563 -21.59 -11.78 1.83
N VAL A 564 -21.67 -10.45 1.80
CA VAL A 564 -22.08 -9.61 2.94
C VAL A 564 -23.45 -10.05 3.49
N ASN A 565 -24.44 -10.25 2.62
CA ASN A 565 -25.78 -10.66 3.04
C ASN A 565 -25.83 -12.09 3.59
N VAL A 566 -25.03 -13.03 3.06
CA VAL A 566 -24.94 -14.40 3.61
C VAL A 566 -24.25 -14.42 4.96
N LEU A 567 -23.18 -13.64 5.18
CA LEU A 567 -22.53 -13.51 6.48
C LEU A 567 -23.46 -12.88 7.52
N LYS A 568 -24.18 -11.80 7.16
CA LYS A 568 -25.25 -11.22 8.00
C LYS A 568 -26.34 -12.24 8.34
N ALA A 569 -26.77 -13.05 7.38
CA ALA A 569 -27.75 -14.14 7.60
C ALA A 569 -27.21 -15.31 8.45
N LYS A 570 -25.89 -15.44 8.60
CA LYS A 570 -25.23 -16.35 9.56
C LYS A 570 -25.05 -15.74 10.95
N GLY A 571 -25.47 -14.48 11.15
CA GLY A 571 -25.36 -13.76 12.43
C GLY A 571 -24.05 -12.99 12.60
N VAL A 572 -23.24 -12.82 11.54
CA VAL A 572 -22.00 -12.03 11.57
C VAL A 572 -22.34 -10.55 11.40
N TYR A 573 -21.77 -9.70 12.26
CA TYR A 573 -21.94 -8.25 12.20
C TYR A 573 -20.89 -7.62 11.29
N ILE A 574 -21.26 -6.55 10.59
CA ILE A 574 -20.35 -5.81 9.69
C ILE A 574 -20.14 -4.42 10.26
N GLY A 575 -18.95 -4.20 10.81
CA GLY A 575 -18.42 -2.89 11.17
C GLY A 575 -17.65 -2.26 10.00
N VAL A 576 -17.15 -1.05 10.23
CA VAL A 576 -16.46 -0.25 9.22
C VAL A 576 -14.96 -0.24 9.52
N ASN A 577 -14.15 -0.68 8.57
CA ASN A 577 -12.73 -0.36 8.56
C ASN A 577 -12.57 1.01 7.88
N GLY A 578 -12.00 1.97 8.61
CA GLY A 578 -11.91 3.37 8.21
C GLY A 578 -10.86 3.69 7.15
N GLY A 579 -9.99 2.75 6.79
CA GLY A 579 -8.84 2.98 5.91
C GLY A 579 -7.66 3.66 6.59
N GLY A 580 -6.58 3.88 5.83
CA GLY A 580 -5.38 4.58 6.27
C GLY A 580 -5.43 6.08 5.98
N PHE A 581 -4.83 6.89 6.86
CA PHE A 581 -4.71 8.35 6.70
C PHE A 581 -3.25 8.76 6.91
N SER A 582 -2.79 9.80 6.21
CA SER A 582 -1.41 10.27 6.33
C SER A 582 -1.12 10.88 7.70
N ALA A 583 0.05 10.57 8.27
CA ALA A 583 0.53 11.19 9.50
C ALA A 583 0.78 12.71 9.36
N LEU A 584 0.84 13.21 8.13
CA LEU A 584 0.98 14.62 7.73
C LEU A 584 -0.34 15.40 7.71
N TYR A 585 -1.50 14.73 7.69
CA TYR A 585 -2.79 15.43 7.68
C TYR A 585 -3.03 16.17 9.00
N SER A 586 -3.67 17.35 8.90
CA SER A 586 -4.12 18.09 10.09
C SER A 586 -5.34 17.44 10.72
N ASP A 587 -5.53 17.64 12.03
CA ASP A 587 -6.70 17.16 12.77
C ASP A 587 -8.02 17.59 12.13
N SER A 588 -8.09 18.78 11.54
CA SER A 588 -9.28 19.25 10.80
C SER A 588 -9.58 18.38 9.56
N LEU A 589 -8.55 18.03 8.78
CA LEU A 589 -8.67 17.17 7.59
C LEU A 589 -8.99 15.72 7.96
N ILE A 590 -8.36 15.19 9.02
CA ILE A 590 -8.66 13.86 9.57
C ILE A 590 -10.13 13.80 10.00
N ARG A 591 -10.59 14.74 10.84
CA ARG A 591 -11.99 14.83 11.27
C ARG A 591 -12.94 14.95 10.08
N GLN A 592 -12.65 15.80 9.10
CA GLN A 592 -13.49 16.00 7.93
C GLN A 592 -13.59 14.72 7.07
N ARG A 593 -12.48 14.04 6.79
CA ARG A 593 -12.51 12.80 5.98
C ARG A 593 -13.19 11.66 6.73
N VAL A 594 -12.92 11.46 8.03
CA VAL A 594 -13.61 10.43 8.84
C VAL A 594 -15.11 10.72 8.94
N LEU A 595 -15.51 11.97 9.17
CA LEU A 595 -16.93 12.34 9.23
C LEU A 595 -17.62 12.15 7.87
N SER A 596 -16.96 12.47 6.76
CA SER A 596 -17.45 12.19 5.40
C SER A 596 -17.66 10.69 5.16
N HIS A 597 -16.66 9.88 5.54
CA HIS A 597 -16.72 8.41 5.47
C HIS A 597 -17.92 7.87 6.27
N VAL A 598 -18.02 8.22 7.56
CA VAL A 598 -19.09 7.82 8.49
C VAL A 598 -20.48 8.30 8.05
N THR A 599 -20.61 9.52 7.51
CA THR A 599 -21.91 10.03 7.05
C THR A 599 -22.36 9.41 5.73
N SER A 600 -21.44 9.07 4.81
CA SER A 600 -21.77 8.37 3.56
C SER A 600 -22.45 7.01 3.83
N ILE A 601 -21.99 6.27 4.84
CA ILE A 601 -22.54 4.98 5.28
C ILE A 601 -24.01 5.07 5.68
N SER A 602 -24.46 6.22 6.22
CA SER A 602 -25.85 6.44 6.62
C SER A 602 -26.85 6.30 5.47
N THR A 603 -26.38 6.31 4.22
CA THR A 603 -27.19 6.16 3.01
C THR A 603 -27.21 4.74 2.41
N GLY A 604 -26.37 3.80 2.88
CA GLY A 604 -26.16 2.52 2.19
C GLY A 604 -25.88 1.30 3.08
N HIS A 605 -26.84 0.35 3.09
CA HIS A 605 -26.72 -1.08 3.46
C HIS A 605 -26.11 -1.53 4.82
N LEU A 606 -25.54 -0.65 5.63
CA LEU A 606 -25.11 -0.98 7.00
C LEU A 606 -26.22 -0.71 8.03
N THR A 607 -26.08 -1.30 9.21
CA THR A 607 -27.02 -1.10 10.32
C THR A 607 -26.89 0.32 10.87
N LYS A 608 -28.02 0.91 11.30
CA LYS A 608 -28.09 2.27 11.85
C LYS A 608 -27.16 2.52 13.06
N ASN A 609 -26.73 1.43 13.69
CA ASN A 609 -25.69 1.34 14.70
C ASN A 609 -24.61 0.41 14.12
N PHE A 610 -23.36 0.89 14.01
CA PHE A 610 -22.20 0.11 13.56
C PHE A 610 -20.95 0.51 14.36
N GLY A 611 -19.97 -0.41 14.44
CA GLY A 611 -18.66 -0.15 15.03
C GLY A 611 -17.61 0.30 14.02
N TRP A 612 -16.59 1.01 14.51
CA TRP A 612 -15.45 1.48 13.73
C TRP A 612 -14.15 0.76 14.13
N ARG A 613 -13.24 0.66 13.15
CA ARG A 613 -11.87 0.19 13.30
C ARG A 613 -10.95 1.03 12.42
N GLY A 614 -9.97 1.68 13.02
CA GLY A 614 -8.85 2.29 12.31
C GLY A 614 -7.67 1.34 12.18
N TYR A 615 -6.87 1.51 11.12
CA TYR A 615 -5.54 0.91 11.02
C TYR A 615 -4.62 1.39 12.15
N ALA A 616 -3.55 0.66 12.46
CA ALA A 616 -2.53 1.12 13.43
C ALA A 616 -1.81 2.44 13.03
N SER A 617 -1.90 2.86 11.76
CA SER A 617 -1.45 4.17 11.27
C SER A 617 -2.46 5.29 11.49
N LEU A 618 -3.75 4.97 11.64
CA LEU A 618 -4.72 5.84 12.27
C LEU A 618 -4.40 5.89 13.76
N SER A 619 -3.70 6.94 14.19
CA SER A 619 -3.69 7.28 15.61
C SER A 619 -5.15 7.39 16.10
N PRO A 620 -5.51 6.79 17.24
CA PRO A 620 -6.71 7.22 17.96
C PRO A 620 -6.47 8.67 18.42
N THR A 621 -7.03 9.63 17.68
CA THR A 621 -6.91 11.07 18.01
C THR A 621 -8.27 11.66 18.36
N ASP A 622 -8.26 12.78 19.07
CA ASP A 622 -9.48 13.54 19.33
C ASP A 622 -10.21 13.93 18.03
N ALA A 623 -9.49 14.16 16.92
CA ALA A 623 -10.10 14.42 15.61
C ALA A 623 -10.91 13.24 15.05
N VAL A 624 -10.40 12.02 15.21
CA VAL A 624 -11.10 10.78 14.82
C VAL A 624 -12.32 10.60 15.72
N PHE A 625 -12.11 10.59 17.04
CA PHE A 625 -13.16 10.30 18.02
C PHE A 625 -14.29 11.34 18.00
N GLN A 626 -13.96 12.62 17.72
CA GLN A 626 -14.94 13.65 17.46
C GLN A 626 -15.79 13.34 16.22
N ALA A 627 -15.20 12.91 15.11
CA ALA A 627 -15.94 12.52 13.92
C ALA A 627 -16.81 11.27 14.15
N LEU A 628 -16.32 10.27 14.90
CA LEU A 628 -17.10 9.08 15.28
C LEU A 628 -18.33 9.46 16.12
N SER A 629 -18.14 10.34 17.11
CA SER A 629 -19.19 10.84 18.01
C SER A 629 -20.24 11.70 17.25
N GLU A 630 -19.79 12.66 16.43
CA GLU A 630 -20.68 13.48 15.59
C GLU A 630 -21.48 12.64 14.58
N GLY A 631 -20.83 11.65 13.96
CA GLY A 631 -21.45 10.70 13.04
C GLY A 631 -22.27 9.59 13.71
N ARG A 632 -22.31 9.54 15.05
CA ARG A 632 -23.07 8.57 15.87
C ARG A 632 -22.68 7.11 15.64
N VAL A 633 -21.39 6.86 15.42
CA VAL A 633 -20.79 5.52 15.49
C VAL A 633 -21.04 4.94 16.89
N SER A 634 -21.32 3.65 16.97
CA SER A 634 -21.76 3.02 18.23
C SER A 634 -20.61 2.65 19.15
N PHE A 635 -19.47 2.25 18.59
CA PHE A 635 -18.24 1.97 19.32
C PHE A 635 -17.00 2.13 18.43
N ASP A 636 -15.88 2.51 19.04
CA ASP A 636 -14.54 2.29 18.49
C ASP A 636 -13.95 0.98 19.05
N SER A 637 -13.01 0.38 18.31
CA SER A 637 -12.16 -0.70 18.79
C SER A 637 -10.75 -0.58 18.18
N SER A 638 -10.21 0.63 18.16
CA SER A 638 -8.90 0.96 17.57
C SER A 638 -7.82 1.16 18.63
N VAL A 639 -8.20 1.35 19.90
CA VAL A 639 -7.24 1.62 20.99
C VAL A 639 -6.54 0.33 21.46
N MET A 640 -5.31 0.15 20.98
CA MET A 640 -4.34 -0.77 21.59
C MET A 640 -3.81 -0.17 22.89
N ILE A 641 -3.99 -0.88 24.02
CA ILE A 641 -3.67 -0.32 25.35
C ILE A 641 -2.25 -0.65 25.83
N ASP A 642 -1.55 0.36 26.33
CA ASP A 642 -0.23 0.25 26.98
C ASP A 642 -0.40 -0.12 28.47
N SER A 643 -0.97 -1.30 28.71
CA SER A 643 -1.17 -1.83 30.05
C SER A 643 -1.26 -3.35 30.04
N THR A 644 -0.93 -3.96 31.18
CA THR A 644 -1.24 -5.38 31.43
C THR A 644 -2.67 -5.58 31.96
N ASP A 645 -3.40 -4.49 32.24
CA ASP A 645 -4.83 -4.52 32.57
C ASP A 645 -5.64 -5.22 31.48
N LEU A 646 -6.69 -5.92 31.89
CA LEU A 646 -7.70 -6.52 31.00
C LEU A 646 -9.05 -5.85 31.27
N PRO A 647 -9.26 -4.59 30.84
CA PRO A 647 -10.45 -3.82 31.17
C PRO A 647 -11.70 -4.37 30.49
N TRP A 648 -12.86 -4.12 31.11
CA TRP A 648 -14.15 -4.21 30.44
C TRP A 648 -14.34 -2.99 29.51
N PRO A 649 -15.02 -3.16 28.35
CA PRO A 649 -15.45 -2.05 27.51
C PRO A 649 -16.21 -0.96 28.29
N TYR A 650 -16.08 0.29 27.87
CA TYR A 650 -16.62 1.44 28.61
C TYR A 650 -17.06 2.57 27.68
N THR A 651 -17.79 3.56 28.21
CA THR A 651 -18.23 4.74 27.43
C THR A 651 -17.32 5.92 27.69
N LEU A 652 -17.01 6.69 26.65
CA LEU A 652 -16.09 7.82 26.70
C LEU A 652 -16.71 9.12 27.26
N ASP A 653 -17.86 9.01 27.96
CA ASP A 653 -18.51 10.06 28.76
C ASP A 653 -17.60 10.80 29.75
N PHE A 654 -16.49 10.18 30.15
CA PHE A 654 -15.45 10.72 31.03
C PHE A 654 -14.05 10.68 30.39
N GLY A 655 -13.97 10.46 29.08
CA GLY A 655 -12.73 10.35 28.32
C GLY A 655 -12.13 8.95 28.32
N LEU A 656 -11.01 8.79 27.63
CA LEU A 656 -10.21 7.56 27.64
C LEU A 656 -9.38 7.51 28.94
N ASN A 657 -9.46 6.39 29.66
CA ASN A 657 -8.74 6.15 30.92
C ASN A 657 -7.63 5.10 30.77
N ASP A 658 -7.16 4.91 29.53
CA ASP A 658 -6.07 4.02 29.13
C ASP A 658 -4.99 4.84 28.40
N SER A 659 -3.75 4.36 28.45
CA SER A 659 -2.67 4.83 27.60
C SER A 659 -2.72 4.10 26.25
N CYS A 660 -2.64 4.81 25.12
CA CYS A 660 -2.50 4.19 23.81
C CYS A 660 -1.05 3.72 23.59
N SER A 661 -0.81 2.43 23.29
CA SER A 661 0.54 1.89 23.07
C SER A 661 1.17 2.32 21.75
N VAL A 662 0.33 2.64 20.76
CA VAL A 662 0.76 3.24 19.49
C VAL A 662 0.44 4.74 19.51
N MET A 663 1.44 5.56 19.20
CA MET A 663 1.34 7.03 19.07
C MET A 663 0.73 7.74 20.30
N ALA A 664 1.11 7.30 21.50
CA ALA A 664 0.65 7.78 22.82
C ALA A 664 0.50 9.31 22.97
N SER A 665 1.34 10.12 22.31
CA SER A 665 1.25 11.58 22.33
C SER A 665 -0.03 12.14 21.69
N ARG A 666 -0.60 11.43 20.71
CA ARG A 666 -1.85 11.79 20.00
C ARG A 666 -3.12 11.11 20.56
N CYS A 667 -2.97 10.20 21.52
CA CYS A 667 -4.06 9.48 22.20
C CYS A 667 -5.19 10.44 22.67
N PRO A 668 -6.49 10.07 22.60
CA PRO A 668 -7.61 11.00 22.79
C PRO A 668 -7.70 11.50 24.23
N LYS A 669 -8.00 12.79 24.42
CA LYS A 669 -8.01 13.47 25.73
C LYS A 669 -9.34 14.14 26.07
N ALA A 670 -10.23 14.32 25.09
CA ALA A 670 -11.57 14.83 25.33
C ALA A 670 -12.58 13.71 25.65
N ASN A 671 -13.79 14.12 26.00
CA ASN A 671 -14.89 13.22 26.36
C ASN A 671 -15.83 13.05 25.15
N TYR A 672 -16.25 11.82 24.87
CA TYR A 672 -17.15 11.46 23.77
C TYR A 672 -18.39 10.72 24.31
N PRO A 673 -19.38 11.45 24.88
CA PRO A 673 -20.54 10.85 25.52
C PRO A 673 -21.33 9.89 24.62
N GLY A 674 -21.64 8.71 25.13
CA GLY A 674 -22.37 7.66 24.42
C GLY A 674 -21.57 6.88 23.36
N LEU A 675 -20.36 7.30 23.00
CA LEU A 675 -19.44 6.49 22.20
C LEU A 675 -18.77 5.45 23.14
N TRP A 676 -18.86 4.18 22.76
CA TRP A 676 -18.16 3.11 23.46
C TRP A 676 -16.73 2.95 22.95
N GLU A 677 -15.83 2.57 23.85
CA GLU A 677 -14.50 2.05 23.56
C GLU A 677 -14.49 0.53 23.84
N VAL A 678 -13.86 -0.23 22.95
CA VAL A 678 -13.65 -1.67 23.07
C VAL A 678 -12.14 -1.94 22.95
N PRO A 679 -11.40 -1.81 24.07
CA PRO A 679 -9.94 -1.83 24.06
C PRO A 679 -9.35 -3.13 23.50
N ILE A 680 -8.24 -3.02 22.78
CA ILE A 680 -7.42 -4.15 22.35
C ILE A 680 -6.30 -4.35 23.38
N SER A 681 -6.44 -5.35 24.26
CA SER A 681 -5.36 -5.84 25.12
C SER A 681 -4.33 -6.63 24.30
N ALA A 682 -3.05 -6.52 24.66
CA ALA A 682 -2.00 -7.34 24.06
C ALA A 682 -2.11 -8.82 24.49
N PHE A 683 -1.81 -9.74 23.57
CA PHE A 683 -1.52 -11.13 23.92
C PHE A 683 -0.25 -11.19 24.76
N ARG A 684 -0.29 -11.95 25.86
CA ARG A 684 0.87 -12.25 26.70
C ARG A 684 1.56 -13.53 26.23
N PHE A 685 2.88 -13.52 26.29
CA PHE A 685 3.77 -14.62 25.91
C PHE A 685 4.58 -15.12 27.12
N THR A 686 5.26 -16.25 26.95
CA THR A 686 6.23 -16.76 27.93
C THR A 686 7.52 -15.92 27.96
N ASP A 687 7.86 -15.27 26.84
CA ASP A 687 8.87 -14.21 26.79
C ASP A 687 8.19 -12.86 27.04
N PRO A 688 8.52 -12.13 28.13
CA PRO A 688 7.90 -10.84 28.45
C PRO A 688 8.31 -9.71 27.49
N HIS A 689 9.28 -9.92 26.60
CA HIS A 689 9.65 -8.95 25.56
C HIS A 689 8.76 -9.02 24.32
N GLN A 690 7.85 -10.00 24.24
CA GLN A 690 6.98 -10.23 23.08
C GLN A 690 5.58 -9.70 23.32
N THR A 691 5.08 -8.91 22.38
CA THR A 691 3.72 -8.35 22.38
C THR A 691 3.14 -8.38 20.98
N CYS A 692 1.83 -8.58 20.88
CA CYS A 692 1.03 -8.35 19.69
C CYS A 692 -0.42 -8.07 20.11
N TYR A 693 -1.14 -7.33 19.28
CA TYR A 693 -2.55 -6.97 19.51
C TYR A 693 -3.49 -7.67 18.52
N PHE A 694 -2.95 -8.08 17.36
CA PHE A 694 -3.63 -8.83 16.32
C PHE A 694 -2.91 -10.18 16.13
N LEU A 695 -3.67 -11.28 16.04
CA LEU A 695 -3.16 -12.66 16.06
C LEU A 695 -2.18 -12.98 14.92
N ASP A 696 -2.32 -12.30 13.79
CA ASP A 696 -1.47 -12.39 12.60
C ASP A 696 -0.14 -11.62 12.73
N THR A 697 -0.07 -10.64 13.64
CA THR A 697 1.13 -9.80 13.88
C THR A 697 2.07 -10.37 14.95
N CYS A 698 1.75 -11.53 15.52
CA CYS A 698 2.50 -12.09 16.65
C CYS A 698 3.88 -12.61 16.25
N PRO A 699 4.94 -12.33 17.06
CA PRO A 699 6.35 -12.49 16.64
C PRO A 699 6.80 -13.92 16.35
N TYR A 700 6.00 -14.92 16.74
CA TYR A 700 6.03 -16.26 16.15
C TYR A 700 4.64 -16.58 15.59
N SER A 701 4.42 -16.39 14.30
CA SER A 701 3.18 -16.78 13.63
C SER A 701 3.06 -18.31 13.68
N ALA A 702 2.25 -18.80 14.64
CA ALA A 702 2.28 -20.16 15.17
C ALA A 702 2.16 -21.25 14.09
N ASN A 703 3.28 -21.92 13.80
CA ASN A 703 3.43 -22.83 12.64
C ASN A 703 2.71 -24.18 12.81
N SER A 704 2.16 -24.45 13.99
CA SER A 704 1.35 -25.63 14.31
C SER A 704 -0.01 -25.26 14.92
N GLU A 705 -0.98 -26.18 14.76
CA GLU A 705 -2.31 -26.07 15.35
C GLU A 705 -2.24 -25.93 16.88
N GLU A 706 -1.27 -26.61 17.48
CA GLU A 706 -1.04 -26.64 18.92
C GLU A 706 -0.48 -25.32 19.46
N GLU A 707 0.44 -24.66 18.74
CA GLU A 707 0.93 -23.33 19.11
C GLU A 707 -0.19 -22.28 19.02
N VAL A 708 -1.02 -22.30 17.97
CA VAL A 708 -2.19 -21.41 17.83
C VAL A 708 -3.18 -21.64 18.96
N PHE A 709 -3.52 -22.90 19.23
CA PHE A 709 -4.42 -23.29 20.30
C PHE A 709 -3.89 -22.85 21.67
N ASN A 710 -2.61 -23.12 21.96
CA ASN A 710 -1.99 -22.77 23.24
C ASN A 710 -1.88 -21.25 23.43
N LEU A 711 -1.56 -20.48 22.39
CA LEU A 711 -1.53 -19.01 22.45
C LEU A 711 -2.90 -18.43 22.83
N LEU A 712 -3.96 -18.88 22.15
CA LEU A 712 -5.33 -18.45 22.40
C LEU A 712 -5.83 -18.92 23.78
N PHE A 713 -5.63 -20.19 24.12
CA PHE A 713 -6.15 -20.78 25.35
C PHE A 713 -5.44 -20.24 26.60
N ASN A 714 -4.11 -20.07 26.57
CA ASN A 714 -3.39 -19.49 27.71
C ASN A 714 -3.80 -18.03 27.96
N ASN A 715 -4.06 -17.24 26.91
CA ASN A 715 -4.54 -15.86 27.08
C ASN A 715 -6.01 -15.81 27.52
N PHE A 716 -6.88 -16.64 26.95
CA PHE A 716 -8.25 -16.83 27.43
C PHE A 716 -8.30 -17.13 28.95
N LEU A 717 -7.40 -17.99 29.46
CA LEU A 717 -7.34 -18.33 30.88
C LEU A 717 -6.99 -17.13 31.79
N LEU A 718 -6.35 -16.07 31.29
CA LEU A 718 -6.12 -14.83 32.05
C LEU A 718 -7.42 -14.07 32.33
N HIS A 719 -8.33 -14.07 31.36
CA HIS A 719 -9.67 -13.48 31.48
C HIS A 719 -10.57 -14.37 32.34
N TYR A 720 -10.64 -15.66 31.98
CA TYR A 720 -11.56 -16.65 32.54
C TYR A 720 -11.36 -16.89 34.04
N ASN A 721 -10.10 -16.99 34.49
CA ASN A 721 -9.77 -17.13 35.91
C ASN A 721 -9.67 -15.79 36.66
N GLY A 722 -9.84 -14.67 35.96
CA GLY A 722 -9.67 -13.31 36.47
C GLY A 722 -11.00 -12.57 36.67
N GLY A 723 -11.08 -11.35 36.13
CA GLY A 723 -12.28 -10.51 36.20
C GLY A 723 -13.41 -10.90 35.24
N LYS A 724 -13.26 -12.00 34.48
CA LYS A 724 -14.09 -12.41 33.33
C LYS A 724 -14.34 -11.31 32.28
N SER A 725 -13.43 -10.33 32.17
CA SER A 725 -13.48 -9.33 31.09
C SER A 725 -13.40 -10.00 29.73
N PRO A 726 -13.96 -9.41 28.66
CA PRO A 726 -14.04 -10.09 27.37
C PRO A 726 -12.66 -10.42 26.79
N PHE A 727 -12.47 -11.65 26.35
CA PHE A 727 -11.26 -12.07 25.63
C PHE A 727 -11.42 -11.72 24.14
N GLY A 728 -10.62 -10.78 23.65
CA GLY A 728 -10.66 -10.31 22.28
C GLY A 728 -9.70 -11.07 21.37
N ILE A 729 -10.23 -11.66 20.30
CA ILE A 729 -9.43 -12.19 19.19
C ILE A 729 -9.59 -11.22 18.02
N ASN A 730 -8.55 -10.43 17.77
CA ASN A 730 -8.48 -9.47 16.66
C ASN A 730 -7.50 -10.02 15.61
N LEU A 731 -7.85 -10.02 14.32
CA LEU A 731 -6.97 -10.51 13.24
C LEU A 731 -7.31 -9.92 11.86
N HIS A 732 -6.33 -9.84 10.96
CA HIS A 732 -6.54 -9.54 9.54
C HIS A 732 -6.87 -10.80 8.74
N SER A 733 -7.78 -10.70 7.76
CA SER A 733 -8.30 -11.86 7.02
C SER A 733 -7.28 -12.64 6.18
N GLU A 734 -6.15 -12.00 5.90
CA GLU A 734 -4.90 -12.53 5.33
C GLU A 734 -4.47 -13.83 6.03
N TRP A 735 -4.63 -13.88 7.37
CA TRP A 735 -4.38 -15.04 8.22
C TRP A 735 -5.30 -16.23 7.89
N LEU A 736 -6.51 -15.97 7.40
CA LEU A 736 -7.48 -16.99 6.99
C LEU A 736 -7.36 -17.39 5.51
N VAL A 737 -6.65 -16.61 4.67
CA VAL A 737 -6.48 -16.89 3.23
C VAL A 737 -5.07 -17.33 2.80
N GLY A 738 -4.03 -17.04 3.58
CA GLY A 738 -2.63 -17.32 3.26
C GLY A 738 -2.22 -18.80 3.25
N HIS A 739 -0.93 -19.08 2.96
CA HIS A 739 -0.42 -20.44 2.77
C HIS A 739 -0.65 -21.37 3.98
N ASN A 740 -0.46 -20.88 5.20
CA ASN A 740 -0.61 -21.66 6.44
C ASN A 740 -2.05 -21.75 6.98
N LYS A 741 -3.06 -21.21 6.26
CA LYS A 741 -4.46 -21.09 6.75
C LYS A 741 -5.05 -22.37 7.34
N SER A 742 -4.75 -23.54 6.77
CA SER A 742 -5.26 -24.83 7.27
C SER A 742 -4.79 -25.15 8.69
N VAL A 743 -3.62 -24.66 9.09
CA VAL A 743 -3.08 -24.81 10.45
C VAL A 743 -3.72 -23.77 11.38
N PHE A 744 -3.69 -22.51 10.96
CA PHE A 744 -4.22 -21.36 11.69
C PHE A 744 -5.72 -21.51 12.00
N GLN A 745 -6.52 -21.86 11.00
CA GLN A 745 -7.96 -22.14 11.14
C GLN A 745 -8.21 -23.32 12.10
N LYS A 746 -7.48 -24.44 12.00
CA LYS A 746 -7.68 -25.57 12.91
C LYS A 746 -7.43 -25.18 14.37
N GLY A 747 -6.36 -24.42 14.65
CA GLY A 747 -6.05 -23.97 16.00
C GLY A 747 -7.14 -23.06 16.58
N LEU A 748 -7.62 -22.10 15.78
CA LEU A 748 -8.74 -21.22 16.15
C LEU A 748 -10.06 -21.99 16.36
N LEU A 749 -10.38 -22.93 15.47
CA LEU A 749 -11.61 -23.72 15.56
C LEU A 749 -11.58 -24.72 16.73
N ARG A 750 -10.43 -25.35 16.99
CA ARG A 750 -10.19 -26.20 18.17
C ARG A 750 -10.28 -25.41 19.47
N PHE A 751 -9.77 -24.17 19.48
CA PHE A 751 -9.94 -23.25 20.60
C PHE A 751 -11.44 -22.99 20.87
N PHE A 752 -12.23 -22.67 19.84
CA PHE A 752 -13.68 -22.49 20.00
C PHE A 752 -14.38 -23.76 20.51
N ASP A 753 -14.05 -24.94 19.96
CA ASP A 753 -14.64 -26.20 20.39
C ASP A 753 -14.37 -26.48 21.89
N GLU A 754 -13.15 -26.22 22.37
CA GLU A 754 -12.80 -26.46 23.77
C GLU A 754 -13.38 -25.43 24.74
N VAL A 755 -13.42 -24.13 24.40
CA VAL A 755 -14.01 -23.14 25.32
C VAL A 755 -15.54 -23.25 25.37
N LEU A 756 -16.22 -23.52 24.25
CA LEU A 756 -17.67 -23.76 24.23
C LEU A 756 -18.07 -25.00 25.04
N ARG A 757 -17.19 -26.01 25.12
CA ARG A 757 -17.38 -27.24 25.93
C ARG A 757 -17.51 -26.96 27.43
N GLN A 758 -17.08 -25.80 27.92
CA GLN A 758 -17.24 -25.41 29.33
C GLN A 758 -18.69 -25.01 29.70
N GLY A 759 -19.51 -24.63 28.71
CA GLY A 759 -20.96 -24.37 28.90
C GLY A 759 -21.32 -23.03 29.55
N ASP A 760 -20.35 -22.25 30.04
CA ASP A 760 -20.52 -20.86 30.50
C ASP A 760 -19.83 -19.82 29.58
N VAL A 761 -19.08 -20.25 28.56
CA VAL A 761 -18.42 -19.37 27.59
C VAL A 761 -19.35 -19.08 26.41
N VAL A 762 -19.28 -17.85 25.89
CA VAL A 762 -19.92 -17.45 24.62
C VAL A 762 -18.91 -16.85 23.65
N VAL A 763 -19.03 -17.17 22.36
CA VAL A 763 -18.25 -16.62 21.24
C VAL A 763 -19.19 -15.78 20.35
N VAL A 764 -19.01 -14.47 20.36
CA VAL A 764 -20.01 -13.49 19.87
C VAL A 764 -19.39 -12.30 19.13
N SER A 765 -20.22 -11.49 18.47
CA SER A 765 -19.80 -10.17 17.96
C SER A 765 -19.62 -9.15 19.10
N ILE A 766 -18.89 -8.07 18.80
CA ILE A 766 -18.75 -6.93 19.72
C ILE A 766 -20.12 -6.29 19.99
N GLU A 767 -20.99 -6.21 18.98
CA GLU A 767 -22.36 -5.71 19.12
C GLU A 767 -23.19 -6.54 20.11
N GLN A 768 -23.08 -7.87 20.07
CA GLN A 768 -23.76 -8.77 21.02
C GLN A 768 -23.16 -8.68 22.42
N MET A 769 -21.84 -8.50 22.55
CA MET A 769 -21.18 -8.22 23.82
C MET A 769 -21.66 -6.91 24.45
N LEU A 770 -21.68 -5.80 23.72
CA LEU A 770 -22.12 -4.50 24.23
C LEU A 770 -23.62 -4.48 24.56
N LYS A 771 -24.45 -5.20 23.78
CA LYS A 771 -25.86 -5.50 24.08
C LYS A 771 -26.02 -6.25 25.40
N TRP A 772 -25.18 -7.25 25.69
CA TRP A 772 -25.16 -7.92 27.00
C TRP A 772 -24.68 -6.99 28.11
N MET A 773 -23.61 -6.21 27.92
CA MET A 773 -23.12 -5.28 28.97
C MET A 773 -24.17 -4.23 29.35
N SER A 774 -24.98 -3.79 28.39
CA SER A 774 -26.11 -2.87 28.59
C SER A 774 -27.27 -3.49 29.39
N SER A 775 -27.44 -4.81 29.36
CA SER A 775 -28.52 -5.54 30.03
C SER A 775 -28.09 -6.99 30.38
N PRO A 776 -27.21 -7.17 31.38
CA PRO A 776 -26.49 -8.42 31.56
C PRO A 776 -27.34 -9.54 32.17
N VAL A 777 -27.12 -10.76 31.65
CA VAL A 777 -27.71 -12.01 32.14
C VAL A 777 -26.63 -12.94 32.71
N LEU A 778 -26.96 -13.64 33.80
CA LEU A 778 -26.01 -14.45 34.58
C LEU A 778 -25.58 -15.76 33.90
N HIS A 779 -26.41 -16.30 33.00
CA HIS A 779 -26.21 -17.64 32.42
C HIS A 779 -26.03 -17.57 30.91
N ALA A 780 -25.04 -18.28 30.38
CA ALA A 780 -24.73 -18.32 28.94
C ALA A 780 -25.90 -18.83 28.08
N GLN A 781 -26.75 -19.69 28.66
CA GLN A 781 -27.98 -20.23 28.06
C GLN A 781 -29.02 -19.12 27.80
N ASN A 782 -28.97 -18.02 28.55
CA ASN A 782 -29.86 -16.86 28.41
C ASN A 782 -29.23 -15.73 27.59
N PHE A 783 -27.98 -15.87 27.13
CA PHE A 783 -27.25 -14.82 26.44
C PHE A 783 -28.01 -14.38 25.17
N PRO A 784 -28.16 -13.06 24.91
CA PRO A 784 -28.96 -12.59 23.78
C PRO A 784 -28.32 -12.97 22.44
N CYS A 785 -29.12 -13.59 21.58
CA CYS A 785 -28.88 -13.60 20.14
C CYS A 785 -29.26 -12.20 19.59
#